data_AF-A0AAN9M1J3-F1
#
_entry.id   AF-A0AAN9M1J3-F1
#
_cell.length_a   1.000
_cell.length_b   1.000
_cell.length_c   1.000
_cell.angle_alpha   90.00
_cell.angle_beta   90.00
_cell.angle_gamma   90.00
#
_symmetry.space_group_name_H-M   'P 1'
#
loop_
_entity.id
_entity.type
_entity.pdbx_description
1 polymer ?
#
loop_
_entity_poly.entity_id
_entity_poly.type
_entity_poly.pdbx_seq_one_letter_code
_entity_poly.pdbx_strand_id
1 'polypeptide(L)'
;MGSKPWLYPAPTYRTLETYWDTDEDAPGPRCGHTLTAVAATKSHGPRLILFGGATAIEGGSSSAPGIRLAGVTNSVLSYDVQTRKWTSLKPAGEPPSPRAAHAAAAVGTMVVFQGGIGPAGHSTDDLYVLDLTNEKYKWHRVVVQGQGPGPRYGHVMDLVAQRYLVTVSGNDGKRVVSDAWALDTAQKPYVWQKLNPEGDRPPARMYATASARSDGMFLLCGGRDSSGASLADAYGLLMHRNGQWEWTLAPGVSPSPRYQHAAVFVGARLHVTGGVLRGGRAVEGEASIAVLDTAAGVWLDRNGIVSSSRSNKSHDYDPSLELMRRCRHAAAAVGIHIFVYGGLRGDTLLDDFLVADNSPFQPDINSPVLTAERGSPVTSSKQNQSNLNYDVTTPNLDGGPDIPSSGGSGMDKNSLEKLREASAAEAEAASAVWQAVQAVSSSPAEETSVSDDNSQTAETVSDGSDTEGDVRLHPRAVVVAKEAVGNLGGMVRQLSLDQFENESRRMVPINNDLPYPTKKFTRQKSPQGLHKKIISTLLRPRNWKAPANRRFFLDSYEVGELCYAAEQIFMHEPTVLQLKAPVKVFGDLHGQFGDLMRLFDEYGFPSTAGDITYIDYLFLGDYVDRGQHSLETITLLLALKIEYPENVHLIRGNHEAADINALFGFRIECIERMGENDGIWAWTRFNQLFNYLPLAALIEKKIICMHGGIGRSIHSVEQIEKLERPITMDAGSIILMDLLWSDPTENDSVEGLRPNARGPGLVTFGPDRVSEFCKKNKLQLIIRAHECVMDGFERFAQGQLITLFSATNYCGTANNAGAILVVGRGLVVVPKLIHPLPPPLQSPETSPERVMDETWMQELNIQRPPTPTRGRPQPDLDRGSLAYI
;
A
#
# COMPACT_ATOMS: atom_id res chain seq x y z
N MET A 1 31.43 -13.68 -1.21
CA MET A 1 30.10 -13.95 -0.63
C MET A 1 29.12 -13.06 -1.38
N GLY A 2 28.05 -13.60 -1.95
CA GLY A 2 27.12 -12.79 -2.76
C GLY A 2 26.18 -11.96 -1.88
N SER A 3 25.99 -10.69 -2.23
CA SER A 3 24.90 -9.86 -1.68
C SER A 3 23.54 -10.42 -2.13
N LYS A 4 22.53 -10.34 -1.26
CA LYS A 4 21.14 -10.64 -1.65
C LYS A 4 20.60 -9.43 -2.40
N PRO A 5 20.13 -9.54 -3.66
CA PRO A 5 19.85 -8.38 -4.53
C PRO A 5 18.54 -7.62 -4.20
N TRP A 6 18.05 -7.71 -2.96
CA TRP A 6 16.74 -7.20 -2.53
C TRP A 6 16.79 -6.42 -1.20
N LEU A 7 17.98 -6.15 -0.66
CA LEU A 7 18.16 -5.46 0.63
C LEU A 7 18.98 -4.18 0.44
N TYR A 8 18.28 -3.08 0.20
CA TYR A 8 18.86 -1.75 0.07
C TYR A 8 19.40 -1.26 1.43
N PRO A 9 20.54 -0.54 1.48
CA PRO A 9 21.06 0.04 2.72
C PRO A 9 20.17 1.17 3.26
N ALA A 10 20.58 1.76 4.38
CA ALA A 10 20.00 3.01 4.88
C ALA A 10 20.36 4.20 3.96
N PRO A 11 19.42 5.13 3.68
CA PRO A 11 19.62 6.18 2.69
C PRO A 11 20.53 7.32 3.19
N THR A 12 21.08 8.08 2.26
CA THR A 12 21.97 9.22 2.54
C THR A 12 21.19 10.52 2.72
N TYR A 13 21.46 11.25 3.80
CA TYR A 13 20.88 12.58 4.05
C TYR A 13 21.77 13.69 3.50
N ARG A 14 21.13 14.75 2.99
CA ARG A 14 21.76 15.99 2.51
C ARG A 14 20.96 17.21 2.96
N THR A 15 21.60 18.37 3.04
CA THR A 15 20.89 19.64 3.30
C THR A 15 19.94 19.98 2.15
N LEU A 16 18.75 20.46 2.50
CA LEU A 16 17.72 20.92 1.59
C LEU A 16 17.66 22.45 1.60
N GLU A 17 17.80 23.06 0.43
CA GLU A 17 17.62 24.50 0.26
C GLU A 17 16.12 24.86 0.30
N THR A 18 15.77 25.91 1.05
CA THR A 18 14.38 26.36 1.25
C THR A 18 14.29 27.86 1.31
N TYR A 19 13.11 28.38 0.95
CA TYR A 19 12.84 29.81 0.81
C TYR A 19 11.75 30.28 1.78
N TRP A 20 11.71 31.57 2.07
CA TRP A 20 10.68 32.23 2.87
C TRP A 20 10.64 33.73 2.52
N ASP A 21 9.50 34.39 2.75
CA ASP A 21 9.32 35.81 2.35
C ASP A 21 9.78 36.78 3.43
N THR A 22 9.58 36.44 4.71
CA THR A 22 9.89 37.30 5.86
C THR A 22 10.64 36.52 6.96
N ASP A 23 11.30 37.25 7.87
CA ASP A 23 11.96 36.62 9.03
C ASP A 23 10.97 35.95 10.01
N GLU A 24 9.67 36.25 9.94
CA GLU A 24 8.62 35.53 10.69
C GLU A 24 8.26 34.16 10.08
N ASP A 25 8.54 33.98 8.78
CA ASP A 25 8.34 32.72 8.03
C ASP A 25 9.53 31.75 8.18
N ALA A 26 10.65 32.22 8.73
CA ALA A 26 11.83 31.39 8.97
C ALA A 26 11.61 30.45 10.18
N PRO A 27 11.76 29.12 10.05
CA PRO A 27 11.55 28.19 11.16
C PRO A 27 12.58 28.33 12.29
N GLY A 28 13.83 28.70 11.97
CA GLY A 28 14.88 29.01 12.95
C GLY A 28 15.37 27.84 13.81
N PRO A 29 16.43 28.03 14.61
CA PRO A 29 17.07 26.96 15.38
C PRO A 29 16.15 26.47 16.51
N ARG A 30 15.79 25.18 16.50
CA ARG A 30 14.88 24.62 17.52
C ARG A 30 15.00 23.10 17.70
N CYS A 31 14.70 22.63 18.89
CA CYS A 31 14.63 21.20 19.23
C CYS A 31 13.37 20.83 20.02
N GLY A 32 13.01 19.54 20.02
CA GLY A 32 11.83 19.03 20.73
C GLY A 32 10.49 19.55 20.18
N HIS A 33 10.50 20.01 18.93
CA HIS A 33 9.32 20.34 18.13
C HIS A 33 8.73 19.07 17.50
N THR A 34 7.58 19.19 16.85
CA THR A 34 7.05 18.16 15.93
C THR A 34 7.09 18.65 14.50
N LEU A 35 7.23 17.73 13.54
CA LEU A 35 7.10 17.95 12.10
C LEU A 35 6.14 16.88 11.59
N THR A 36 4.98 17.27 11.05
CA THR A 36 3.90 16.34 10.68
C THR A 36 3.59 16.48 9.20
N ALA A 37 3.59 15.38 8.45
CA ALA A 37 3.17 15.39 7.05
C ALA A 37 1.65 15.50 6.94
N VAL A 38 1.17 16.35 6.03
CA VAL A 38 -0.25 16.53 5.71
C VAL A 38 -0.44 16.38 4.21
N ALA A 39 -1.47 15.63 3.82
CA ALA A 39 -1.81 15.37 2.43
C ALA A 39 -2.13 16.67 1.66
N ALA A 40 -2.01 16.62 0.33
CA ALA A 40 -2.42 17.70 -0.55
C ALA A 40 -3.92 17.99 -0.42
N THR A 41 -4.30 19.25 -0.59
CA THR A 41 -5.70 19.69 -0.66
C THR A 41 -6.01 20.17 -2.09
N LYS A 42 -7.25 20.59 -2.35
CA LYS A 42 -7.61 21.21 -3.64
C LYS A 42 -6.87 22.54 -3.94
N SER A 43 -6.27 23.16 -2.92
CA SER A 43 -5.62 24.49 -3.01
C SER A 43 -4.12 24.49 -2.71
N HIS A 44 -3.57 23.42 -2.10
CA HIS A 44 -2.18 23.34 -1.67
C HIS A 44 -1.59 21.95 -1.91
N GLY A 45 -0.29 21.90 -2.20
CA GLY A 45 0.46 20.65 -2.31
C GLY A 45 0.56 19.89 -0.98
N PRO A 46 1.27 18.74 -0.96
CA PRO A 46 1.61 18.07 0.28
C PRO A 46 2.52 18.98 1.12
N ARG A 47 2.24 19.06 2.42
CA ARG A 47 2.85 20.03 3.34
C ARG A 47 3.43 19.34 4.57
N LEU A 48 4.43 19.97 5.18
CA LEU A 48 4.97 19.57 6.47
C LEU A 48 4.67 20.67 7.49
N ILE A 49 3.96 20.33 8.55
CA ILE A 49 3.55 21.24 9.61
C ILE A 49 4.53 21.12 10.77
N LEU A 50 5.35 22.14 10.95
CA LEU A 50 6.24 22.29 12.09
C LEU A 50 5.50 23.02 13.21
N PHE A 51 5.58 22.50 14.43
CA PHE A 51 4.97 23.15 15.60
C PHE A 51 5.83 23.05 16.87
N GLY A 52 5.91 24.18 17.58
CA GLY A 52 6.48 24.27 18.93
C GLY A 52 7.99 24.03 18.99
N GLY A 53 8.42 23.41 20.09
CA GLY A 53 9.82 23.18 20.42
C GLY A 53 10.43 24.30 21.27
N ALA A 54 11.74 24.18 21.53
CA ALA A 54 12.56 25.13 22.26
C ALA A 54 13.58 25.80 21.34
N THR A 55 13.64 27.13 21.33
CA THR A 55 14.58 27.93 20.51
C THR A 55 15.81 28.42 21.28
N ALA A 56 15.94 28.10 22.58
CA ALA A 56 17.11 28.43 23.38
C ALA A 56 17.49 27.31 24.39
N ILE A 57 18.73 27.39 24.89
CA ILE A 57 19.32 26.47 25.88
C ILE A 57 19.69 27.30 27.11
N GLU A 58 19.20 26.91 28.29
CA GLU A 58 19.64 27.50 29.55
C GLU A 58 20.93 26.82 30.02
N GLY A 59 22.07 27.51 29.89
CA GLY A 59 23.38 27.04 30.36
C GLY A 59 23.54 27.24 31.87
N GLY A 60 23.67 26.15 32.64
CA GLY A 60 23.85 26.20 34.09
C GLY A 60 24.64 25.02 34.64
N SER A 61 25.78 25.29 35.30
CA SER A 61 26.69 24.28 35.83
C SER A 61 26.09 23.56 37.05
N SER A 62 25.34 22.49 36.80
CA SER A 62 24.76 21.62 37.84
C SER A 62 24.72 20.17 37.35
N SER A 63 24.97 19.22 38.24
CA SER A 63 25.24 17.81 37.92
C SER A 63 23.99 16.96 37.61
N ALA A 64 22.93 17.56 37.08
CA ALA A 64 21.69 16.87 36.70
C ALA A 64 21.62 16.67 35.16
N PRO A 65 21.40 15.45 34.64
CA PRO A 65 21.44 15.18 33.21
C PRO A 65 20.17 15.64 32.47
N GLY A 66 20.09 16.95 32.20
CA GLY A 66 19.06 17.53 31.34
C GLY A 66 19.23 19.03 31.11
N ILE A 67 19.45 19.42 29.84
CA ILE A 67 19.30 20.82 29.38
C ILE A 67 17.91 21.33 29.77
N ARG A 68 17.87 22.49 30.44
CA ARG A 68 16.64 23.28 30.60
C ARG A 68 16.31 23.95 29.27
N LEU A 69 15.10 23.69 28.78
CA LEU A 69 14.62 24.19 27.51
C LEU A 69 14.13 25.63 27.70
N ALA A 70 14.90 26.59 27.21
CA ALA A 70 14.54 28.01 27.20
C ALA A 70 13.88 28.36 25.86
N GLY A 71 13.14 29.47 25.81
CA GLY A 71 12.49 29.92 24.57
C GLY A 71 11.55 28.87 23.95
N VAL A 72 10.78 28.14 24.76
CA VAL A 72 9.73 27.26 24.21
C VAL A 72 8.65 28.10 23.53
N THR A 73 8.17 27.62 22.39
CA THR A 73 7.29 28.37 21.48
C THR A 73 6.01 27.58 21.18
N ASN A 74 4.97 28.26 20.70
CA ASN A 74 3.80 27.68 20.03
C ASN A 74 3.66 28.19 18.58
N SER A 75 4.76 28.68 18.00
CA SER A 75 4.82 28.98 16.56
C SER A 75 4.48 27.73 15.74
N VAL A 76 3.67 27.93 14.71
CA VAL A 76 3.31 26.92 13.71
C VAL A 76 3.74 27.43 12.34
N LEU A 77 4.50 26.62 11.62
CA LEU A 77 4.97 26.93 10.27
C LEU A 77 4.60 25.78 9.33
N SER A 78 4.24 26.15 8.10
CA SER A 78 4.01 25.21 7.00
C SER A 78 5.19 25.26 6.04
N TYR A 79 5.74 24.10 5.71
CA TYR A 79 6.60 23.91 4.54
C TYR A 79 5.78 23.30 3.41
N ASP A 80 5.72 23.97 2.27
CA ASP A 80 5.16 23.39 1.03
C ASP A 80 6.27 22.67 0.25
N VAL A 81 6.06 21.37 0.00
CA VAL A 81 7.10 20.48 -0.53
C VAL A 81 7.37 20.72 -2.03
N GLN A 82 6.41 21.27 -2.77
CA GLN A 82 6.54 21.53 -4.21
C GLN A 82 7.30 22.83 -4.48
N THR A 83 6.90 23.90 -3.78
CA THR A 83 7.52 25.25 -3.89
C THR A 83 8.77 25.42 -3.03
N ARG A 84 9.05 24.47 -2.13
CA ARG A 84 10.15 24.49 -1.15
C ARG A 84 10.13 25.72 -0.23
N LYS A 85 8.94 26.22 0.06
CA LYS A 85 8.72 27.47 0.79
C LYS A 85 8.20 27.21 2.20
N TRP A 86 8.82 27.86 3.19
CA TRP A 86 8.27 28.00 4.53
C TRP A 86 7.32 29.19 4.61
N THR A 87 6.30 29.10 5.46
CA THR A 87 5.34 30.18 5.74
C THR A 87 4.83 30.06 7.17
N SER A 88 4.84 31.17 7.90
CA SER A 88 4.31 31.32 9.25
C SER A 88 2.78 31.24 9.22
N LEU A 89 2.19 30.24 9.87
CA LEU A 89 0.73 30.14 9.93
C LEU A 89 0.20 31.01 11.07
N LYS A 90 -0.90 31.72 10.80
CA LYS A 90 -1.64 32.52 11.81
C LYS A 90 -3.10 32.06 11.86
N PRO A 91 -3.38 30.83 12.37
CA PRO A 91 -4.73 30.27 12.40
C PRO A 91 -5.63 31.02 13.39
N ALA A 92 -6.93 31.03 13.13
CA ALA A 92 -7.91 31.67 14.02
C ALA A 92 -8.29 30.77 15.21
N GLY A 93 -8.53 31.39 16.37
CA GLY A 93 -8.83 30.69 17.62
C GLY A 93 -7.59 30.47 18.50
N GLU A 94 -7.81 30.10 19.76
CA GLU A 94 -6.76 29.99 20.76
C GLU A 94 -5.79 28.83 20.47
N PRO A 95 -4.48 29.09 20.28
CA PRO A 95 -3.50 28.03 20.07
C PRO A 95 -3.22 27.25 21.37
N PRO A 96 -2.68 26.03 21.29
CA PRO A 96 -2.03 25.38 22.43
C PRO A 96 -0.90 26.25 23.01
N SER A 97 -0.67 26.13 24.31
CA SER A 97 0.39 26.87 25.02
C SER A 97 1.80 26.51 24.52
N PRO A 98 2.80 27.42 24.63
CA PRO A 98 4.19 27.15 24.25
C PRO A 98 4.77 25.91 24.91
N ARG A 99 5.34 25.00 24.11
CA ARG A 99 5.71 23.64 24.56
C ARG A 99 6.76 22.96 23.70
N ALA A 100 7.43 21.99 24.30
CA ALA A 100 8.31 21.03 23.64
C ALA A 100 7.98 19.59 24.11
N ALA A 101 8.48 18.59 23.37
CA ALA A 101 8.32 17.16 23.67
C ALA A 101 6.84 16.71 23.85
N HIS A 102 5.93 17.40 23.19
CA HIS A 102 4.58 16.94 22.85
C HIS A 102 4.64 15.91 21.71
N ALA A 103 3.54 15.20 21.48
CA ALA A 103 3.36 14.39 20.27
C ALA A 103 2.39 15.07 19.29
N ALA A 104 2.50 14.74 18.00
CA ALA A 104 1.61 15.21 16.96
C ALA A 104 1.35 14.11 15.91
N ALA A 105 0.14 14.05 15.38
CA ALA A 105 -0.29 13.07 14.39
C ALA A 105 -1.22 13.72 13.35
N ALA A 106 -1.20 13.23 12.10
CA ALA A 106 -2.12 13.68 11.06
C ALA A 106 -3.44 12.89 11.14
N VAL A 107 -4.57 13.59 10.98
CA VAL A 107 -5.90 12.98 10.84
C VAL A 107 -6.56 13.61 9.60
N GLY A 108 -6.39 12.93 8.46
CA GLY A 108 -6.74 13.46 7.14
C GLY A 108 -5.97 14.74 6.83
N THR A 109 -6.69 15.85 6.66
CA THR A 109 -6.15 17.20 6.44
C THR A 109 -5.84 17.96 7.73
N MET A 110 -6.11 17.40 8.91
CA MET A 110 -5.91 18.07 10.20
C MET A 110 -4.66 17.54 10.91
N VAL A 111 -4.06 18.35 11.78
CA VAL A 111 -2.97 17.89 12.68
C VAL A 111 -3.45 17.96 14.12
N VAL A 112 -3.26 16.87 14.87
CA VAL A 112 -3.67 16.73 16.26
C VAL A 112 -2.43 16.71 17.14
N PHE A 113 -2.41 17.54 18.19
CA PHE A 113 -1.30 17.73 19.12
C PHE A 113 -1.73 17.31 20.52
N GLN A 114 -0.90 16.53 21.21
CA GLN A 114 -1.18 16.08 22.58
C GLN A 114 -0.04 16.43 23.54
N GLY A 115 -0.41 16.99 24.70
CA GLY A 115 0.46 17.14 25.87
C GLY A 115 1.75 17.90 25.59
N GLY A 116 2.86 17.45 26.20
CA GLY A 116 4.17 18.11 26.15
C GLY A 116 4.57 18.75 27.48
N ILE A 117 5.66 19.52 27.47
CA ILE A 117 6.17 20.28 28.62
C ILE A 117 6.32 21.76 28.27
N GLY A 118 5.74 22.63 29.10
CA GLY A 118 5.79 24.09 28.96
C GLY A 118 6.97 24.74 29.69
N PRO A 119 7.13 26.08 29.61
CA PRO A 119 8.30 26.78 30.19
C PRO A 119 8.38 26.67 31.73
N ALA A 120 7.24 26.50 32.41
CA ALA A 120 7.18 26.24 33.85
C ALA A 120 7.62 24.83 34.26
N GLY A 121 7.99 23.95 33.31
CA GLY A 121 8.38 22.56 33.57
C GLY A 121 7.20 21.62 33.88
N HIS A 122 5.96 22.10 33.81
CA HIS A 122 4.76 21.29 33.95
C HIS A 122 4.39 20.59 32.65
N SER A 123 3.93 19.33 32.77
CA SER A 123 3.34 18.58 31.67
C SER A 123 1.86 18.91 31.49
N THR A 124 1.34 18.74 30.27
CA THR A 124 -0.07 18.94 29.95
C THR A 124 -0.72 17.68 29.38
N ASP A 125 -2.05 17.58 29.51
CA ASP A 125 -2.92 16.49 29.04
C ASP A 125 -3.85 16.91 27.90
N ASP A 126 -3.73 18.15 27.45
CA ASP A 126 -4.59 18.79 26.48
C ASP A 126 -4.39 18.24 25.07
N LEU A 127 -5.51 18.19 24.33
CA LEU A 127 -5.59 17.74 22.95
C LEU A 127 -6.09 18.91 22.09
N TYR A 128 -5.29 19.30 21.11
CA TYR A 128 -5.59 20.41 20.19
C TYR A 128 -5.55 19.93 18.74
N VAL A 129 -6.45 20.45 17.92
CA VAL A 129 -6.52 20.22 16.48
C VAL A 129 -6.23 21.52 15.75
N LEU A 130 -5.34 21.46 14.78
CA LEU A 130 -5.18 22.46 13.73
C LEU A 130 -5.94 21.98 12.49
N ASP A 131 -7.04 22.65 12.16
CA ASP A 131 -7.78 22.40 10.92
C ASP A 131 -7.11 23.14 9.75
N LEU A 132 -6.64 22.37 8.77
CA LEU A 132 -6.06 22.86 7.50
C LEU A 132 -6.90 22.52 6.27
N THR A 133 -8.15 22.07 6.49
CA THR A 133 -9.08 21.62 5.44
C THR A 133 -9.62 22.78 4.59
N ASN A 134 -9.67 23.98 5.19
CA ASN A 134 -10.12 25.23 4.57
C ASN A 134 -8.97 26.25 4.58
N GLU A 135 -8.93 27.18 3.62
CA GLU A 135 -7.90 28.23 3.54
C GLU A 135 -7.78 29.09 4.81
N LYS A 136 -8.88 29.25 5.55
CA LYS A 136 -8.92 29.91 6.86
C LYS A 136 -8.70 28.89 7.97
N TYR A 137 -7.43 28.57 8.21
CA TYR A 137 -6.97 27.63 9.23
C TYR A 137 -7.46 28.00 10.63
N LYS A 138 -7.72 26.99 11.47
CA LYS A 138 -8.29 27.19 12.83
C LYS A 138 -7.67 26.28 13.87
N TRP A 139 -7.56 26.80 15.09
CA TRP A 139 -7.30 26.03 16.29
C TRP A 139 -8.61 25.59 16.97
N HIS A 140 -8.68 24.32 17.33
CA HIS A 140 -9.78 23.73 18.08
C HIS A 140 -9.24 22.91 19.25
N ARG A 141 -9.53 23.33 20.49
CA ARG A 141 -9.29 22.47 21.66
C ARG A 141 -10.33 21.35 21.68
N VAL A 142 -9.89 20.09 21.70
CA VAL A 142 -10.77 18.93 21.76
C VAL A 142 -11.17 18.68 23.20
N VAL A 143 -12.47 18.63 23.46
CA VAL A 143 -13.01 18.16 24.74
C VAL A 143 -13.20 16.65 24.64
N VAL A 144 -12.41 15.91 25.42
CA VAL A 144 -12.56 14.47 25.61
C VAL A 144 -13.31 14.18 26.92
N GLN A 145 -14.11 13.12 26.94
CA GLN A 145 -14.86 12.68 28.12
C GLN A 145 -14.17 11.47 28.79
N GLY A 146 -14.41 11.29 30.09
CA GLY A 146 -13.87 10.19 30.88
C GLY A 146 -12.42 10.41 31.34
N GLN A 147 -11.74 9.32 31.71
CA GLN A 147 -10.30 9.33 31.99
C GLN A 147 -9.52 9.21 30.67
N GLY A 148 -8.41 9.94 30.55
CA GLY A 148 -7.47 9.82 29.44
C GLY A 148 -6.04 9.57 29.89
N PRO A 149 -5.06 9.63 28.96
CA PRO A 149 -3.64 9.41 29.26
C PRO A 149 -3.04 10.38 30.30
N GLY A 150 -3.69 11.50 30.62
CA GLY A 150 -3.21 12.45 31.62
C GLY A 150 -1.94 13.19 31.20
N PRO A 151 -1.37 14.05 32.08
CA PRO A 151 -0.44 15.08 31.65
C PRO A 151 0.97 14.56 31.44
N ARG A 152 1.39 14.43 30.17
CA ARG A 152 2.63 13.72 29.81
C ARG A 152 3.46 14.38 28.71
N TYR A 153 4.77 14.17 28.77
CA TYR A 153 5.78 14.64 27.81
C TYR A 153 6.77 13.53 27.45
N GLY A 154 7.42 13.65 26.29
CA GLY A 154 8.30 12.60 25.75
C GLY A 154 7.58 11.27 25.50
N HIS A 155 6.26 11.32 25.28
CA HIS A 155 5.42 10.22 24.82
C HIS A 155 5.41 10.18 23.29
N VAL A 156 4.75 9.18 22.72
CA VAL A 156 4.47 9.09 21.28
C VAL A 156 2.97 9.03 21.03
N MET A 157 2.52 9.52 19.89
CA MET A 157 1.14 9.43 19.40
C MET A 157 1.18 9.36 17.87
N ASP A 158 0.41 8.47 17.26
CA ASP A 158 0.18 8.45 15.80
C ASP A 158 -1.22 7.88 15.47
N LEU A 159 -1.69 8.04 14.23
CA LEU A 159 -3.00 7.55 13.77
C LEU A 159 -2.91 6.12 13.23
N VAL A 160 -3.47 5.19 13.99
CA VAL A 160 -3.50 3.75 13.68
C VAL A 160 -4.80 3.38 12.97
N ALA A 161 -4.69 2.54 11.94
CA ALA A 161 -5.81 2.06 11.11
C ALA A 161 -6.72 3.20 10.58
N GLN A 162 -6.15 4.38 10.36
CA GLN A 162 -6.83 5.62 9.93
C GLN A 162 -7.98 6.09 10.85
N ARG A 163 -8.10 5.54 12.07
CA ARG A 163 -9.24 5.76 12.98
C ARG A 163 -8.87 5.96 14.46
N TYR A 164 -7.79 5.36 14.94
CA TYR A 164 -7.43 5.38 16.35
C TYR A 164 -6.17 6.21 16.56
N LEU A 165 -6.29 7.38 17.21
CA LEU A 165 -5.12 8.08 17.74
C LEU A 165 -4.59 7.27 18.92
N VAL A 166 -3.43 6.63 18.76
CA VAL A 166 -2.84 5.75 19.77
C VAL A 166 -1.66 6.43 20.44
N THR A 167 -1.82 6.74 21.73
CA THR A 167 -0.81 7.36 22.59
C THR A 167 -0.13 6.30 23.44
N VAL A 168 1.21 6.27 23.44
CA VAL A 168 2.01 5.27 24.18
C VAL A 168 3.14 5.91 24.99
N SER A 169 3.33 5.43 26.21
CA SER A 169 4.49 5.71 27.08
C SER A 169 4.68 7.21 27.44
N GLY A 170 5.90 7.60 27.82
CA GLY A 170 6.27 8.97 28.20
C GLY A 170 6.58 9.13 29.69
N ASN A 171 6.52 10.38 30.17
CA ASN A 171 6.65 10.73 31.58
C ASN A 171 5.45 11.57 32.03
N ASP A 172 4.77 11.17 33.11
CA ASP A 172 3.53 11.78 33.64
C ASP A 172 3.76 12.99 34.57
N GLY A 173 4.98 13.55 34.53
CA GLY A 173 5.45 14.59 35.45
C GLY A 173 5.97 14.05 36.79
N LYS A 174 5.72 12.77 37.12
CA LYS A 174 6.18 12.12 38.36
C LYS A 174 7.03 10.88 38.10
N ARG A 175 6.71 10.11 37.06
CA ARG A 175 7.35 8.84 36.70
C ARG A 175 7.31 8.61 35.19
N VAL A 176 8.14 7.68 34.74
CA VAL A 176 8.10 7.14 33.38
C VAL A 176 7.02 6.05 33.31
N VAL A 177 6.25 5.98 32.21
CA VAL A 177 5.08 5.09 32.06
C VAL A 177 5.18 4.18 30.82
N SER A 178 4.42 3.08 30.83
CA SER A 178 4.35 2.03 29.79
C SER A 178 2.94 1.79 29.24
N ASP A 179 2.00 2.68 29.55
CA ASP A 179 0.61 2.53 29.15
C ASP A 179 0.36 2.95 27.70
N ALA A 180 -0.67 2.35 27.11
CA ALA A 180 -1.18 2.66 25.79
C ALA A 180 -2.66 3.04 25.88
N TRP A 181 -3.07 4.04 25.10
CA TRP A 181 -4.42 4.57 25.06
C TRP A 181 -4.83 4.82 23.62
N ALA A 182 -6.07 4.54 23.26
CA ALA A 182 -6.64 4.85 21.95
C ALA A 182 -7.78 5.87 22.09
N LEU A 183 -7.87 6.79 21.13
CA LEU A 183 -9.00 7.67 20.93
C LEU A 183 -9.58 7.41 19.53
N ASP A 184 -10.84 6.98 19.47
CA ASP A 184 -11.57 6.81 18.21
C ASP A 184 -11.90 8.19 17.62
N THR A 185 -11.34 8.52 16.46
CA THR A 185 -11.57 9.81 15.80
C THR A 185 -12.88 9.86 15.01
N ALA A 186 -13.52 8.71 14.76
CA ALA A 186 -14.78 8.62 14.04
C ALA A 186 -16.00 8.71 14.98
N GLN A 187 -15.87 8.32 16.25
CA GLN A 187 -16.99 8.26 17.21
C GLN A 187 -17.04 9.50 18.12
N LYS A 188 -18.26 10.04 18.32
CA LYS A 188 -18.56 11.07 19.32
C LYS A 188 -19.53 10.52 20.37
N PRO A 189 -19.44 10.92 21.66
CA PRO A 189 -18.42 11.81 22.24
C PRO A 189 -17.02 11.18 22.21
N TYR A 190 -15.99 12.01 22.08
CA TYR A 190 -14.60 11.56 22.04
C TYR A 190 -14.18 11.07 23.43
N VAL A 191 -13.89 9.77 23.57
CA VAL A 191 -13.52 9.11 24.84
C VAL A 191 -12.22 8.35 24.65
N TRP A 192 -11.26 8.57 25.55
CA TRP A 192 -10.02 7.79 25.59
C TRP A 192 -10.27 6.40 26.19
N GLN A 193 -9.98 5.35 25.44
CA GLN A 193 -9.96 3.98 25.93
C GLN A 193 -8.53 3.59 26.34
N LYS A 194 -8.35 3.15 27.58
CA LYS A 194 -7.07 2.54 27.99
C LYS A 194 -6.94 1.16 27.36
N LEU A 195 -5.88 0.95 26.58
CA LEU A 195 -5.58 -0.35 26.00
C LEU A 195 -4.92 -1.25 27.05
N ASN A 196 -5.21 -2.55 26.98
CA ASN A 196 -4.51 -3.58 27.74
C ASN A 196 -3.96 -4.67 26.80
N PRO A 197 -3.07 -4.34 25.83
CA PRO A 197 -2.74 -5.26 24.74
C PRO A 197 -2.07 -6.55 25.25
N GLU A 198 -2.25 -7.65 24.55
CA GLU A 198 -1.55 -8.92 24.85
C GLU A 198 -0.09 -8.89 24.35
N GLY A 199 0.65 -10.00 24.51
CA GLY A 199 2.01 -10.15 23.97
C GLY A 199 3.13 -9.41 24.70
N ASP A 200 4.20 -9.08 23.95
CA ASP A 200 5.49 -8.56 24.42
C ASP A 200 5.41 -7.08 24.84
N ARG A 201 4.75 -6.79 25.96
CA ARG A 201 4.53 -5.41 26.43
C ARG A 201 5.85 -4.64 26.63
N PRO A 202 6.04 -3.47 25.98
CA PRO A 202 7.26 -2.68 26.13
C PRO A 202 7.42 -2.12 27.56
N PRO A 203 8.60 -2.22 28.19
CA PRO A 203 8.84 -1.59 29.50
C PRO A 203 8.74 -0.07 29.44
N ALA A 204 8.47 0.54 30.61
CA ALA A 204 8.22 1.96 30.79
C ALA A 204 9.37 2.82 30.27
N ARG A 205 9.04 3.74 29.35
CA ARG A 205 10.02 4.51 28.59
C ARG A 205 9.55 5.94 28.29
N MET A 206 10.50 6.84 28.10
CA MET A 206 10.26 8.19 27.58
C MET A 206 11.29 8.55 26.50
N TYR A 207 10.94 9.48 25.62
CA TYR A 207 11.72 9.86 24.44
C TYR A 207 12.08 8.66 23.52
N ALA A 208 11.19 7.67 23.49
CA ALA A 208 11.07 6.75 22.36
C ALA A 208 10.53 7.50 21.14
N THR A 209 10.51 6.84 19.99
CA THR A 209 9.77 7.31 18.80
C THR A 209 8.75 6.25 18.40
N ALA A 210 7.74 6.64 17.64
CA ALA A 210 6.89 5.71 16.93
C ALA A 210 6.38 6.33 15.64
N SER A 211 5.95 5.47 14.73
CA SER A 211 5.20 5.85 13.54
C SER A 211 4.20 4.73 13.22
N ALA A 212 3.04 5.09 12.67
CA ALA A 212 2.05 4.16 12.15
C ALA A 212 2.21 4.00 10.62
N ARG A 213 2.08 2.77 10.14
CA ARG A 213 2.00 2.44 8.72
C ARG A 213 0.51 2.40 8.29
N SER A 214 0.25 2.59 7.00
CA SER A 214 -1.10 2.79 6.41
C SER A 214 -2.07 1.60 6.53
N ASP A 215 -1.55 0.44 6.92
CA ASP A 215 -2.24 -0.81 7.26
C ASP A 215 -2.64 -0.91 8.75
N GLY A 216 -2.16 0.00 9.61
CA GLY A 216 -2.42 -0.02 11.05
C GLY A 216 -1.35 -0.70 11.91
N MET A 217 -0.15 -0.99 11.38
CA MET A 217 0.98 -1.34 12.24
C MET A 217 1.59 -0.08 12.87
N PHE A 218 1.50 0.04 14.20
CA PHE A 218 2.18 1.09 14.98
C PHE A 218 3.50 0.55 15.53
N LEU A 219 4.64 1.19 15.24
CA LEU A 219 5.95 0.64 15.62
C LEU A 219 6.71 1.60 16.55
N LEU A 220 6.85 1.20 17.82
CA LEU A 220 7.55 1.91 18.89
C LEU A 220 9.04 1.52 18.93
N CYS A 221 9.95 2.50 18.93
CA CYS A 221 11.39 2.29 18.86
C CYS A 221 12.16 2.99 20.01
N GLY A 222 13.05 2.25 20.67
CA GLY A 222 14.02 2.75 21.64
C GLY A 222 13.41 3.55 22.80
N GLY A 223 14.08 4.63 23.19
CA GLY A 223 13.73 5.47 24.34
C GLY A 223 14.66 5.24 25.53
N ARG A 224 14.31 5.81 26.68
CA ARG A 224 15.02 5.59 27.95
C ARG A 224 14.08 5.22 29.08
N ASP A 225 14.57 4.41 30.01
CA ASP A 225 13.87 4.06 31.26
C ASP A 225 13.93 5.20 32.31
N SER A 226 13.47 4.90 33.53
CA SER A 226 13.58 5.79 34.70
C SER A 226 15.00 5.94 35.27
N SER A 227 15.94 5.02 34.97
CA SER A 227 17.36 5.12 35.35
C SER A 227 18.22 5.95 34.37
N GLY A 228 17.59 6.44 33.30
CA GLY A 228 18.24 7.13 32.19
C GLY A 228 19.03 6.22 31.25
N ALA A 229 18.86 4.90 31.35
CA ALA A 229 19.43 3.94 30.43
C ALA A 229 18.68 3.96 29.09
N SER A 230 19.44 4.11 28.02
CA SER A 230 18.98 4.04 26.62
C SER A 230 18.65 2.61 26.23
N LEU A 231 17.50 2.40 25.58
CA LEU A 231 16.96 1.09 25.19
C LEU A 231 17.29 0.74 23.73
N ALA A 232 17.49 -0.56 23.44
CA ALA A 232 17.87 -1.15 22.15
C ALA A 232 16.83 -2.19 21.69
N ASP A 233 15.57 -1.78 21.71
CA ASP A 233 14.42 -2.61 21.41
C ASP A 233 13.39 -1.82 20.59
N ALA A 234 12.54 -2.54 19.88
CA ALA A 234 11.40 -1.97 19.18
C ALA A 234 10.24 -2.98 19.17
N TYR A 235 9.01 -2.49 19.12
CA TYR A 235 7.81 -3.31 19.24
C TYR A 235 6.75 -2.84 18.25
N GLY A 236 6.12 -3.78 17.56
CA GLY A 236 4.88 -3.54 16.83
C GLY A 236 3.69 -3.64 17.78
N LEU A 237 2.77 -2.67 17.71
CA LEU A 237 1.43 -2.73 18.26
C LEU A 237 0.47 -2.89 17.08
N LEU A 238 -0.31 -3.97 17.11
CA LEU A 238 -1.26 -4.35 16.07
C LEU A 238 -2.67 -4.44 16.69
N MET A 239 -3.69 -4.12 15.89
CA MET A 239 -5.09 -4.35 16.24
C MET A 239 -5.63 -5.53 15.43
N HIS A 240 -6.12 -6.55 16.12
CA HIS A 240 -6.72 -7.74 15.53
C HIS A 240 -8.15 -7.47 15.06
N ARG A 241 -8.63 -8.33 14.15
CA ARG A 241 -10.00 -8.33 13.58
C ARG A 241 -11.14 -8.32 14.61
N ASN A 242 -10.88 -8.75 15.83
CA ASN A 242 -11.83 -8.78 16.95
C ASN A 242 -11.73 -7.55 17.89
N GLY A 243 -10.94 -6.53 17.53
CA GLY A 243 -10.71 -5.34 18.34
C GLY A 243 -9.73 -5.53 19.50
N GLN A 244 -9.15 -6.72 19.69
CA GLN A 244 -8.03 -6.90 20.61
C GLN A 244 -6.76 -6.26 20.06
N TRP A 245 -5.90 -5.81 20.97
CA TRP A 245 -4.60 -5.25 20.62
C TRP A 245 -3.49 -6.18 21.11
N GLU A 246 -2.40 -6.28 20.37
CA GLU A 246 -1.23 -7.12 20.73
C GLU A 246 0.08 -6.35 20.52
N TRP A 247 1.01 -6.49 21.47
CA TRP A 247 2.41 -6.10 21.29
C TRP A 247 3.24 -7.29 20.83
N THR A 248 4.11 -7.08 19.85
CA THR A 248 5.09 -8.08 19.39
C THR A 248 6.47 -7.45 19.32
N LEU A 249 7.51 -8.11 19.84
CA LEU A 249 8.89 -7.65 19.69
C LEU A 249 9.29 -7.62 18.20
N ALA A 250 9.86 -6.50 17.74
CA ALA A 250 10.26 -6.35 16.34
C ALA A 250 11.41 -7.30 15.95
N PRO A 251 11.40 -7.87 14.74
CA PRO A 251 12.37 -8.87 14.32
C PRO A 251 13.78 -8.29 14.02
N GLY A 252 14.77 -9.17 13.96
CA GLY A 252 16.16 -8.84 13.66
C GLY A 252 16.96 -8.34 14.88
N VAL A 253 18.21 -7.90 14.64
CA VAL A 253 19.04 -7.30 15.68
C VAL A 253 18.80 -5.80 15.70
N SER A 254 18.07 -5.32 16.71
CA SER A 254 17.84 -3.88 16.89
C SER A 254 19.19 -3.14 17.06
N PRO A 255 19.38 -1.98 16.41
CA PRO A 255 20.64 -1.24 16.42
C PRO A 255 20.92 -0.58 17.78
N SER A 256 22.06 0.11 17.88
CA SER A 256 22.60 0.59 19.17
C SER A 256 21.58 1.41 19.99
N PRO A 257 21.53 1.22 21.33
CA PRO A 257 20.50 1.78 22.19
C PRO A 257 20.41 3.31 22.13
N ARG A 258 19.20 3.87 22.08
CA ARG A 258 19.01 5.31 21.82
C ARG A 258 17.70 5.90 22.35
N TYR A 259 17.74 7.16 22.76
CA TYR A 259 16.57 8.01 23.03
C TYR A 259 16.71 9.37 22.33
N GLN A 260 15.62 10.14 22.19
CA GLN A 260 15.60 11.44 21.50
C GLN A 260 16.10 11.37 20.04
N HIS A 261 15.90 10.23 19.38
CA HIS A 261 15.99 10.08 17.93
C HIS A 261 14.68 10.57 17.28
N ALA A 262 14.58 10.50 15.95
CA ALA A 262 13.31 10.56 15.23
C ALA A 262 13.09 9.24 14.46
N ALA A 263 11.85 8.90 14.14
CA ALA A 263 11.54 7.77 13.26
C ALA A 263 10.29 8.05 12.41
N VAL A 264 10.23 7.48 11.21
CA VAL A 264 9.09 7.62 10.28
C VAL A 264 9.04 6.45 9.29
N PHE A 265 7.84 5.99 8.92
CA PHE A 265 7.64 4.99 7.87
C PHE A 265 7.76 5.57 6.45
N VAL A 266 8.38 4.81 5.55
CA VAL A 266 8.27 4.97 4.09
C VAL A 266 8.03 3.57 3.48
N GLY A 267 6.81 3.32 3.01
CA GLY A 267 6.38 1.96 2.62
C GLY A 267 6.53 0.98 3.79
N ALA A 268 7.17 -0.16 3.55
CA ALA A 268 7.47 -1.15 4.60
C ALA A 268 8.75 -0.84 5.43
N ARG A 269 9.42 0.30 5.21
CA ARG A 269 10.69 0.65 5.87
C ARG A 269 10.48 1.71 6.94
N LEU A 270 10.71 1.38 8.21
CA LEU A 270 10.78 2.35 9.30
C LEU A 270 12.19 2.91 9.38
N HIS A 271 12.36 4.19 9.03
CA HIS A 271 13.64 4.90 9.12
C HIS A 271 13.79 5.51 10.50
N VAL A 272 14.97 5.38 11.11
CA VAL A 272 15.31 5.76 12.49
C VAL A 272 16.60 6.58 12.47
N THR A 273 16.55 7.85 12.87
CA THR A 273 17.65 8.81 12.69
C THR A 273 18.13 9.43 14.00
N GLY A 274 19.46 9.48 14.15
CA GLY A 274 20.17 10.10 15.27
C GLY A 274 19.85 9.51 16.63
N GLY A 275 19.75 10.39 17.62
CA GLY A 275 19.52 10.09 19.03
C GLY A 275 20.77 10.15 19.90
N VAL A 276 20.58 9.84 21.18
CA VAL A 276 21.63 9.82 22.21
C VAL A 276 21.62 8.51 23.01
N LEU A 277 22.82 8.10 23.40
CA LEU A 277 23.13 7.03 24.36
C LEU A 277 22.96 7.53 25.80
N ARG A 278 22.94 6.60 26.77
CA ARG A 278 22.99 6.92 28.21
C ARG A 278 24.09 7.96 28.52
N GLY A 279 23.69 9.05 29.18
CA GLY A 279 24.56 10.18 29.49
C GLY A 279 24.58 11.29 28.43
N GLY A 280 23.70 11.25 27.41
CA GLY A 280 23.52 12.35 26.45
C GLY A 280 24.56 12.40 25.32
N ARG A 281 25.46 11.42 25.23
CA ARG A 281 26.40 11.27 24.10
C ARG A 281 25.62 10.95 22.83
N ALA A 282 25.89 11.63 21.72
CA ALA A 282 25.28 11.33 20.43
C ALA A 282 25.50 9.86 20.01
N VAL A 283 24.58 9.33 19.19
CA VAL A 283 24.88 8.17 18.35
C VAL A 283 25.74 8.64 17.17
N GLU A 284 26.82 7.92 16.87
CA GLU A 284 27.89 8.35 15.96
C GLU A 284 28.18 7.31 14.88
N GLY A 285 28.74 7.74 13.75
CA GLY A 285 29.04 6.89 12.60
C GLY A 285 27.78 6.31 11.94
N GLU A 286 27.94 5.15 11.29
CA GLU A 286 26.88 4.44 10.56
C GLU A 286 25.62 4.23 11.41
N ALA A 287 25.79 3.91 12.69
CA ALA A 287 24.70 3.70 13.64
C ALA A 287 23.80 4.94 13.86
N SER A 288 24.20 6.14 13.41
CA SER A 288 23.34 7.32 13.42
C SER A 288 22.14 7.19 12.47
N ILE A 289 22.16 6.24 11.53
CA ILE A 289 21.02 5.92 10.65
C ILE A 289 20.72 4.43 10.75
N ALA A 290 19.46 4.08 10.97
CA ALA A 290 18.99 2.71 10.96
C ALA A 290 17.65 2.60 10.24
N VAL A 291 17.38 1.46 9.62
CA VAL A 291 16.12 1.19 8.93
C VAL A 291 15.66 -0.22 9.29
N LEU A 292 14.46 -0.35 9.86
CA LEU A 292 13.80 -1.65 9.98
C LEU A 292 12.96 -1.88 8.72
N ASP A 293 13.37 -2.84 7.91
CA ASP A 293 12.54 -3.36 6.84
C ASP A 293 11.57 -4.39 7.43
N THR A 294 10.30 -4.02 7.53
CA THR A 294 9.27 -4.86 8.18
C THR A 294 8.83 -6.03 7.29
N ALA A 295 8.93 -5.90 5.97
CA ALA A 295 8.62 -6.98 5.02
C ALA A 295 9.75 -8.02 4.98
N ALA A 296 11.01 -7.60 5.00
CA ALA A 296 12.15 -8.50 5.10
C ALA A 296 12.39 -9.03 6.53
N GLY A 297 11.90 -8.32 7.55
CA GLY A 297 12.06 -8.65 8.96
C GLY A 297 13.49 -8.42 9.49
N VAL A 298 14.20 -7.42 8.95
CA VAL A 298 15.61 -7.15 9.28
C VAL A 298 15.90 -5.67 9.52
N TRP A 299 16.83 -5.41 10.43
CA TRP A 299 17.44 -4.09 10.60
C TRP A 299 18.60 -3.90 9.63
N LEU A 300 18.69 -2.69 9.08
CA LEU A 300 19.63 -2.27 8.06
C LEU A 300 20.31 -0.96 8.49
N ASP A 301 21.59 -0.83 8.24
CA ASP A 301 22.35 0.42 8.30
C ASP A 301 22.97 0.70 6.92
N ARG A 302 23.98 1.58 6.83
CA ARG A 302 24.63 1.91 5.55
C ARG A 302 25.52 0.79 4.98
N ASN A 303 25.92 -0.18 5.80
CA ASN A 303 26.70 -1.35 5.41
C ASN A 303 25.82 -2.59 5.16
N GLY A 304 24.48 -2.44 5.20
CA GLY A 304 23.53 -3.53 4.97
C GLY A 304 22.95 -4.07 6.28
N ILE A 305 22.89 -5.40 6.44
CA ILE A 305 22.19 -6.03 7.57
C ILE A 305 22.94 -5.78 8.89
N VAL A 306 22.25 -5.18 9.86
CA VAL A 306 22.71 -5.05 11.24
C VAL A 306 22.83 -6.45 11.86
N SER A 307 24.07 -6.92 12.02
CA SER A 307 24.40 -8.23 12.60
C SER A 307 24.78 -8.15 14.09
N SER A 308 24.96 -6.93 14.63
CA SER A 308 25.43 -6.65 15.98
C SER A 308 24.88 -5.31 16.45
N SER A 309 24.43 -5.24 17.72
CA SER A 309 24.01 -3.97 18.36
C SER A 309 25.18 -3.09 18.80
N ARG A 310 26.43 -3.55 18.60
CA ARG A 310 27.67 -2.78 18.78
C ARG A 310 28.19 -2.36 17.41
N SER A 311 28.41 -1.06 17.20
CA SER A 311 29.07 -0.56 16.00
C SER A 311 30.54 -0.95 15.98
N ASN A 312 31.00 -1.47 14.84
CA ASN A 312 32.42 -1.42 14.52
C ASN A 312 32.79 0.03 14.21
N LYS A 313 34.02 0.44 14.53
CA LYS A 313 34.56 1.70 14.03
C LYS A 313 35.13 1.44 12.63
N SER A 314 34.38 1.77 11.59
CA SER A 314 34.97 2.09 10.29
C SER A 314 35.89 3.31 10.45
N HIS A 315 36.95 3.36 9.63
CA HIS A 315 37.98 4.41 9.72
C HIS A 315 37.81 5.51 8.66
N ASP A 316 36.86 5.36 7.75
CA ASP A 316 36.57 6.32 6.69
C ASP A 316 35.62 7.43 7.18
N TYR A 317 35.96 8.68 6.88
CA TYR A 317 35.23 9.86 7.30
C TYR A 317 34.20 10.26 6.23
N ASP A 318 32.93 9.94 6.46
CA ASP A 318 31.81 10.39 5.62
C ASP A 318 31.05 11.57 6.27
N PRO A 319 31.10 12.79 5.69
CA PRO A 319 30.42 13.97 6.22
C PRO A 319 28.88 13.82 6.36
N SER A 320 28.24 12.95 5.59
CA SER A 320 26.79 12.72 5.68
C SER A 320 26.36 12.04 6.98
N LEU A 321 27.28 11.35 7.67
CA LEU A 321 27.02 10.75 8.98
C LEU A 321 27.03 11.80 10.10
N GLU A 322 27.89 12.82 10.02
CA GLU A 322 27.87 13.95 10.96
C GLU A 322 26.55 14.74 10.86
N LEU A 323 25.90 14.80 9.70
CA LEU A 323 24.56 15.39 9.57
C LEU A 323 23.53 14.70 10.49
N MET A 324 23.60 13.38 10.64
CA MET A 324 22.70 12.57 11.48
C MET A 324 23.17 12.41 12.93
N ARG A 325 24.36 12.91 13.28
CA ARG A 325 24.83 13.07 14.66
C ARG A 325 24.09 14.23 15.36
N ARG A 326 22.81 14.01 15.64
CA ARG A 326 21.87 14.96 16.29
C ARG A 326 20.83 14.23 17.15
N CYS A 327 20.14 14.95 18.02
CA CYS A 327 18.97 14.46 18.75
C CYS A 327 17.90 15.54 18.93
N ARG A 328 16.67 15.15 19.32
CA ARG A 328 15.50 16.04 19.47
C ARG A 328 15.13 16.83 18.20
N HIS A 329 15.56 16.37 17.03
CA HIS A 329 15.01 16.72 15.74
C HIS A 329 13.64 16.05 15.54
N ALA A 330 12.87 16.54 14.59
CA ALA A 330 11.68 15.85 14.10
C ALA A 330 11.91 15.30 12.70
N ALA A 331 11.16 14.26 12.32
CA ALA A 331 11.19 13.66 10.99
C ALA A 331 9.76 13.47 10.45
N ALA A 332 9.60 13.59 9.13
CA ALA A 332 8.35 13.36 8.43
C ALA A 332 8.63 12.80 7.02
N ALA A 333 7.64 12.17 6.38
CA ALA A 333 7.80 11.60 5.04
C ALA A 333 6.68 12.05 4.09
N VAL A 334 7.03 12.27 2.82
CA VAL A 334 6.08 12.57 1.73
C VAL A 334 6.51 11.78 0.49
N GLY A 335 5.71 10.79 0.11
CA GLY A 335 6.11 9.80 -0.90
C GLY A 335 7.37 9.06 -0.45
N ILE A 336 8.39 9.02 -1.31
CA ILE A 336 9.71 8.40 -1.02
C ILE A 336 10.67 9.31 -0.24
N HIS A 337 10.34 10.59 -0.04
CA HIS A 337 11.24 11.57 0.57
C HIS A 337 11.08 11.60 2.10
N ILE A 338 12.21 11.56 2.81
CA ILE A 338 12.29 11.68 4.27
C ILE A 338 12.89 13.03 4.61
N PHE A 339 12.17 13.84 5.37
CA PHE A 339 12.55 15.17 5.80
C PHE A 339 12.92 15.16 7.28
N VAL A 340 14.02 15.81 7.66
CA VAL A 340 14.50 15.93 9.05
C VAL A 340 14.85 17.38 9.35
N TYR A 341 14.21 17.99 10.35
CA TYR A 341 14.44 19.40 10.71
C TYR A 341 15.09 19.58 12.09
N GLY A 342 16.09 20.46 12.15
CA GLY A 342 16.64 21.03 13.38
C GLY A 342 17.15 20.00 14.39
N GLY A 343 16.95 20.27 15.69
CA GLY A 343 17.41 19.44 16.80
C GLY A 343 18.59 20.02 17.57
N LEU A 344 19.39 19.14 18.18
CA LEU A 344 20.59 19.45 18.96
C LEU A 344 21.79 18.63 18.47
N ARG A 345 22.96 19.28 18.36
CA ARG A 345 24.28 18.61 18.30
C ARG A 345 25.15 19.17 19.43
N GLY A 346 25.33 18.39 20.49
CA GLY A 346 25.87 18.90 21.76
C GLY A 346 24.97 20.03 22.29
N ASP A 347 25.58 21.14 22.70
CA ASP A 347 24.89 22.34 23.18
C ASP A 347 24.55 23.34 22.06
N THR A 348 24.56 22.92 20.79
CA THR A 348 24.16 23.74 19.64
C THR A 348 22.78 23.32 19.13
N LEU A 349 21.83 24.26 19.13
CA LEU A 349 20.56 24.12 18.42
C LEU A 349 20.80 24.20 16.91
N LEU A 350 20.08 23.38 16.17
CA LEU A 350 20.16 23.31 14.72
C LEU A 350 18.91 23.91 14.07
N ASP A 351 19.14 24.63 12.98
CA ASP A 351 18.15 25.23 12.07
C ASP A 351 18.17 24.59 10.67
N ASP A 352 19.08 23.64 10.42
CA ASP A 352 19.22 22.99 9.13
C ASP A 352 18.06 22.05 8.82
N PHE A 353 17.61 22.09 7.56
CA PHE A 353 16.64 21.16 7.03
C PHE A 353 17.34 20.15 6.13
N LEU A 354 17.08 18.87 6.36
CA LEU A 354 17.71 17.77 5.64
C LEU A 354 16.67 16.93 4.91
N VAL A 355 17.07 16.37 3.78
CA VAL A 355 16.27 15.40 3.01
C VAL A 355 17.11 14.16 2.69
N ALA A 356 16.47 13.00 2.74
CA ALA A 356 16.94 11.76 2.13
C ALA A 356 15.88 11.24 1.15
N ASP A 357 16.33 10.48 0.15
CA ASP A 357 15.48 9.77 -0.80
C ASP A 357 15.55 8.27 -0.48
N ASN A 358 14.39 7.61 -0.34
CA ASN A 358 14.25 6.17 -0.13
C ASN A 358 13.89 5.42 -1.43
N SER A 359 14.19 6.00 -2.59
CA SER A 359 14.24 5.30 -3.88
C SER A 359 15.14 4.05 -3.80
N PRO A 360 14.74 2.91 -4.42
CA PRO A 360 15.61 1.75 -4.58
C PRO A 360 16.82 2.02 -5.52
N PHE A 361 16.87 3.17 -6.19
CA PHE A 361 17.98 3.58 -7.04
C PHE A 361 18.75 4.77 -6.43
N GLN A 362 19.64 4.51 -5.48
CA GLN A 362 20.79 5.40 -5.27
C GLN A 362 21.82 5.14 -6.38
N PRO A 363 22.24 6.15 -7.17
CA PRO A 363 23.34 5.98 -8.10
C PRO A 363 24.68 5.93 -7.35
N ASP A 364 25.55 4.98 -7.70
CA ASP A 364 26.88 4.85 -7.11
C ASP A 364 27.76 6.08 -7.38
N ILE A 365 27.95 6.94 -6.38
CA ILE A 365 28.89 8.06 -6.44
C ILE A 365 30.31 7.53 -6.19
N ASN A 366 30.86 6.83 -7.19
CA ASN A 366 32.28 6.42 -7.24
C ASN A 366 32.77 6.17 -8.68
N SER A 367 32.93 7.24 -9.46
CA SER A 367 33.81 7.29 -10.64
C SER A 367 34.32 8.71 -10.91
N PRO A 368 35.48 8.88 -11.58
CA PRO A 368 36.33 10.04 -11.35
C PRO A 368 36.05 11.28 -12.22
N VAL A 369 36.62 12.39 -11.77
CA VAL A 369 36.71 13.70 -12.43
C VAL A 369 37.07 13.61 -13.91
N LEU A 370 36.30 14.30 -14.75
CA LEU A 370 36.79 14.85 -16.02
C LEU A 370 36.77 16.38 -15.97
N THR A 371 37.74 16.99 -16.66
CA THR A 371 38.20 18.35 -16.39
C THR A 371 37.49 19.43 -17.20
N ALA A 372 36.96 20.42 -16.48
CA ALA A 372 37.04 21.85 -16.74
C ALA A 372 37.10 22.40 -18.18
N GLU A 373 36.17 23.31 -18.47
CA GLU A 373 36.51 24.56 -19.18
C GLU A 373 36.37 25.76 -18.22
N ARG A 374 36.98 26.89 -18.61
CA ARG A 374 37.11 28.13 -17.81
C ARG A 374 35.82 28.96 -17.91
N GLY A 375 35.38 29.79 -16.96
CA GLY A 375 36.00 30.22 -15.69
C GLY A 375 36.48 31.68 -15.74
N SER A 376 35.72 32.63 -15.14
CA SER A 376 36.12 34.01 -14.74
C SER A 376 34.92 34.78 -14.11
N PRO A 377 35.11 35.83 -13.27
CA PRO A 377 34.91 35.59 -11.83
C PRO A 377 34.07 36.61 -11.03
N VAL A 378 33.65 36.17 -9.82
CA VAL A 378 33.57 36.90 -8.52
C VAL A 378 33.15 38.38 -8.49
N THR A 379 32.03 38.65 -7.80
CA THR A 379 31.98 39.56 -6.64
C THR A 379 31.06 38.99 -5.55
N SER A 380 31.11 39.54 -4.32
CA SER A 380 30.52 38.94 -3.12
C SER A 380 29.57 39.85 -2.34
N SER A 381 28.75 39.21 -1.50
CA SER A 381 28.31 39.68 -0.17
C SER A 381 27.47 40.97 -0.02
N LYS A 382 26.17 40.74 0.29
CA LYS A 382 25.38 41.27 1.43
C LYS A 382 25.00 42.77 1.53
N GLN A 383 23.85 42.93 2.21
CA GLN A 383 23.33 44.06 3.00
C GLN A 383 22.39 45.09 2.35
N ASN A 384 21.39 45.44 3.17
CA ASN A 384 20.19 46.24 2.89
C ASN A 384 20.52 47.73 2.69
N GLN A 385 19.65 48.46 1.95
CA GLN A 385 18.89 49.56 2.56
C GLN A 385 17.73 50.11 1.70
N SER A 386 16.67 50.53 2.41
CA SER A 386 15.68 51.59 2.11
C SER A 386 15.06 51.78 0.72
N ASN A 387 13.73 51.66 0.69
CA ASN A 387 12.73 52.53 0.04
C ASN A 387 13.21 53.67 -0.89
N LEU A 388 12.53 53.81 -2.04
CA LEU A 388 11.88 55.07 -2.43
C LEU A 388 10.74 54.79 -3.43
N ASN A 389 9.68 55.61 -3.39
CA ASN A 389 8.57 55.56 -4.35
C ASN A 389 9.02 56.15 -5.71
N TYR A 390 8.41 55.71 -6.83
CA TYR A 390 7.35 56.50 -7.47
C TYR A 390 6.59 55.70 -8.56
N ASP A 391 5.51 56.32 -9.03
CA ASP A 391 4.43 55.80 -9.89
C ASP A 391 4.69 56.08 -11.40
N VAL A 392 3.67 55.87 -12.26
CA VAL A 392 3.44 56.46 -13.60
C VAL A 392 3.61 55.55 -14.84
N THR A 393 2.49 54.87 -15.16
CA THR A 393 1.87 54.64 -16.49
C THR A 393 2.55 53.91 -17.67
N THR A 394 1.75 53.04 -18.31
CA THR A 394 1.84 52.56 -19.71
C THR A 394 1.60 53.65 -20.77
N PRO A 395 2.03 53.42 -22.03
CA PRO A 395 1.05 53.40 -23.13
C PRO A 395 1.19 52.22 -24.12
N ASN A 396 0.21 52.09 -25.04
CA ASN A 396 0.00 51.00 -26.01
C ASN A 396 0.50 51.36 -27.45
N LEU A 397 0.12 50.49 -28.42
CA LEU A 397 0.11 50.64 -29.89
C LEU A 397 1.40 50.15 -30.61
N ASP A 398 1.35 49.52 -31.81
CA ASP A 398 0.21 49.11 -32.66
C ASP A 398 0.58 47.99 -33.67
N GLY A 399 -0.39 47.44 -34.41
CA GLY A 399 -0.13 46.85 -35.75
C GLY A 399 -0.69 45.44 -36.09
N GLY A 400 -1.86 45.41 -36.75
CA GLY A 400 -2.29 44.32 -37.67
C GLY A 400 -1.89 44.63 -39.14
N PRO A 401 -2.44 43.98 -40.20
CA PRO A 401 -3.69 43.19 -40.29
C PRO A 401 -3.39 41.70 -40.68
N ASP A 402 -4.18 40.84 -41.36
CA ASP A 402 -5.46 40.95 -42.11
C ASP A 402 -6.20 39.57 -42.19
N ILE A 403 -7.26 39.46 -43.02
CA ILE A 403 -8.16 38.30 -43.18
C ILE A 403 -8.27 37.84 -44.67
N PRO A 404 -8.78 36.63 -44.99
CA PRO A 404 -10.23 36.45 -45.23
C PRO A 404 -10.82 35.13 -44.68
N SER A 405 -12.14 34.93 -44.80
CA SER A 405 -12.91 34.00 -43.94
C SER A 405 -13.95 33.11 -44.63
N SER A 406 -14.27 31.97 -44.00
CA SER A 406 -15.58 31.27 -43.92
C SER A 406 -15.38 29.85 -43.33
N GLY A 407 -16.29 29.23 -42.58
CA GLY A 407 -17.56 29.70 -41.97
C GLY A 407 -18.22 28.54 -41.19
N GLY A 408 -18.97 28.83 -40.11
CA GLY A 408 -19.63 27.80 -39.30
C GLY A 408 -20.57 28.39 -38.23
N SER A 409 -21.69 27.72 -37.95
CA SER A 409 -22.81 28.24 -37.14
C SER A 409 -22.71 27.89 -35.65
N GLY A 410 -23.00 28.86 -34.77
CA GLY A 410 -23.14 28.64 -33.32
C GLY A 410 -24.50 28.07 -32.89
N MET A 411 -24.55 27.49 -31.69
CA MET A 411 -25.77 26.91 -31.08
C MET A 411 -26.61 27.97 -30.31
N ASP A 412 -27.91 27.69 -30.18
CA ASP A 412 -28.88 28.59 -29.54
C ASP A 412 -28.83 28.57 -28.00
N LYS A 413 -28.94 29.75 -27.39
CA LYS A 413 -28.91 29.99 -25.94
C LYS A 413 -30.08 29.35 -25.19
N ASN A 414 -31.24 29.16 -25.84
CA ASN A 414 -32.39 28.47 -25.22
C ASN A 414 -32.05 27.02 -24.77
N SER A 415 -30.99 26.42 -25.31
CA SER A 415 -30.52 25.09 -24.92
C SER A 415 -29.91 25.06 -23.51
N LEU A 416 -29.27 26.18 -23.10
CA LEU A 416 -28.50 26.24 -21.85
C LEU A 416 -29.39 26.45 -20.63
N GLU A 417 -30.43 27.29 -20.76
CA GLU A 417 -31.39 27.54 -19.68
C GLU A 417 -32.16 26.26 -19.32
N LYS A 418 -32.58 25.46 -20.32
CA LYS A 418 -33.32 24.20 -20.10
C LYS A 418 -32.49 23.12 -19.38
N LEU A 419 -31.18 23.05 -19.65
CA LEU A 419 -30.27 22.14 -18.93
C LEU A 419 -30.13 22.54 -17.46
N ARG A 420 -30.15 23.85 -17.18
CA ARG A 420 -30.08 24.42 -15.84
C ARG A 420 -31.39 24.23 -15.05
N GLU A 421 -32.55 24.34 -15.70
CA GLU A 421 -33.85 24.02 -15.10
C GLU A 421 -33.97 22.52 -14.77
N ALA A 422 -33.55 21.62 -15.69
CA ALA A 422 -33.53 20.18 -15.43
C ALA A 422 -32.66 19.82 -14.22
N SER A 423 -31.45 20.40 -14.14
CA SER A 423 -30.51 20.18 -13.02
C SER A 423 -31.07 20.65 -11.66
N ALA A 424 -31.97 21.64 -11.65
CA ALA A 424 -32.62 22.12 -10.43
C ALA A 424 -33.73 21.17 -9.96
N ALA A 425 -34.51 20.61 -10.89
CA ALA A 425 -35.58 19.66 -10.58
C ALA A 425 -35.05 18.35 -9.97
N GLU A 426 -33.91 17.84 -10.44
CA GLU A 426 -33.26 16.66 -9.85
C GLU A 426 -32.78 16.93 -8.41
N ALA A 427 -32.31 18.14 -8.12
CA ALA A 427 -31.84 18.53 -6.78
C ALA A 427 -33.00 18.59 -5.75
N GLU A 428 -34.18 19.11 -6.14
CA GLU A 428 -35.36 19.09 -5.27
C GLU A 428 -35.88 17.65 -5.05
N ALA A 429 -35.90 16.82 -6.09
CA ALA A 429 -36.30 15.42 -5.98
C ALA A 429 -35.41 14.63 -5.00
N ALA A 430 -34.09 14.79 -5.08
CA ALA A 430 -33.14 14.16 -4.15
C ALA A 430 -33.35 14.63 -2.69
N SER A 431 -33.63 15.92 -2.49
CA SER A 431 -33.90 16.50 -1.16
C SER A 431 -35.20 15.96 -0.55
N ALA A 432 -36.27 15.83 -1.35
CA ALA A 432 -37.55 15.27 -0.91
C ALA A 432 -37.44 13.81 -0.46
N VAL A 433 -36.69 12.97 -1.18
CA VAL A 433 -36.41 11.58 -0.78
C VAL A 433 -35.65 11.54 0.55
N TRP A 434 -34.67 12.42 0.76
CA TRP A 434 -33.90 12.46 2.01
C TRP A 434 -34.75 12.85 3.23
N GLN A 435 -35.69 13.79 3.07
CA GLN A 435 -36.64 14.15 4.13
C GLN A 435 -37.64 13.02 4.42
N ALA A 436 -38.11 12.30 3.40
CA ALA A 436 -38.98 11.13 3.58
C ALA A 436 -38.31 10.02 4.40
N VAL A 437 -36.99 9.80 4.22
CA VAL A 437 -36.22 8.82 5.00
C VAL A 437 -36.13 9.19 6.49
N GLN A 438 -35.97 10.48 6.84
CA GLN A 438 -35.96 10.87 8.25
C GLN A 438 -37.31 10.67 8.95
N ALA A 439 -38.42 10.89 8.24
CA ALA A 439 -39.78 10.79 8.81
C ALA A 439 -40.21 9.37 9.22
N VAL A 440 -39.50 8.32 8.78
CA VAL A 440 -39.79 6.92 9.13
C VAL A 440 -39.10 6.48 10.44
N SER A 441 -38.15 7.27 10.94
CA SER A 441 -37.26 6.88 12.05
C SER A 441 -37.68 7.36 13.46
N SER A 442 -38.95 7.73 13.66
CA SER A 442 -39.41 8.35 14.92
C SER A 442 -40.82 7.92 15.41
N SER A 443 -40.88 6.85 16.22
CA SER A 443 -41.93 6.69 17.25
C SER A 443 -41.42 5.82 18.43
N PRO A 444 -41.73 6.15 19.69
CA PRO A 444 -41.26 5.42 20.87
C PRO A 444 -42.30 4.42 21.43
N ALA A 445 -41.84 3.53 22.31
CA ALA A 445 -42.67 2.73 23.22
C ALA A 445 -41.99 2.63 24.60
N GLU A 446 -42.76 2.34 25.65
CA GLU A 446 -42.45 2.71 27.04
C GLU A 446 -41.79 1.60 27.90
N GLU A 447 -41.50 1.96 29.15
CA GLU A 447 -40.81 1.18 30.18
C GLU A 447 -41.62 -0.03 30.69
N THR A 448 -40.94 -0.99 31.33
CA THR A 448 -41.44 -1.56 32.60
C THR A 448 -40.31 -2.21 33.42
N SER A 449 -40.45 -2.15 34.76
CA SER A 449 -39.65 -2.86 35.77
C SER A 449 -40.24 -4.28 36.04
N VAL A 450 -39.74 -5.18 36.90
CA VAL A 450 -39.09 -5.03 38.23
C VAL A 450 -38.21 -6.24 38.62
N SER A 451 -37.12 -5.94 39.33
CA SER A 451 -36.42 -6.61 40.48
C SER A 451 -36.31 -8.14 40.74
N ASP A 452 -35.32 -8.45 41.61
CA ASP A 452 -35.21 -9.56 42.59
C ASP A 452 -34.72 -10.98 42.14
N ASP A 453 -33.88 -11.72 42.90
CA ASP A 453 -32.90 -11.35 43.96
C ASP A 453 -31.83 -12.47 44.22
N ASN A 454 -30.70 -12.09 44.83
CA ASN A 454 -29.74 -12.82 45.69
C ASN A 454 -29.19 -14.25 45.46
N SER A 455 -27.84 -14.34 45.58
CA SER A 455 -27.07 -15.36 46.36
C SER A 455 -26.98 -16.83 45.87
N GLN A 456 -26.03 -17.71 46.29
CA GLN A 456 -24.65 -17.55 46.81
C GLN A 456 -23.80 -18.84 46.59
N THR A 457 -22.48 -18.66 46.48
CA THR A 457 -21.29 -19.56 46.74
C THR A 457 -21.38 -21.06 47.13
N ALA A 458 -20.31 -21.79 46.71
CA ALA A 458 -19.61 -22.92 47.40
C ALA A 458 -20.19 -24.37 47.37
N GLU A 459 -19.43 -25.48 47.52
CA GLU A 459 -18.02 -25.87 47.15
C GLU A 459 -17.77 -27.42 47.38
N THR A 460 -16.59 -27.96 46.99
CA THR A 460 -15.83 -29.14 47.54
C THR A 460 -16.10 -30.65 47.22
N VAL A 461 -15.11 -31.29 46.52
CA VAL A 461 -14.19 -32.43 46.93
C VAL A 461 -14.60 -33.94 47.00
N SER A 462 -13.62 -34.83 46.67
CA SER A 462 -13.35 -36.28 47.03
C SER A 462 -13.58 -37.42 45.99
N ASP A 463 -12.90 -38.60 45.96
CA ASP A 463 -11.48 -39.02 46.23
C ASP A 463 -11.18 -40.51 45.79
N GLY A 464 -9.91 -40.95 45.63
CA GLY A 464 -9.37 -42.35 45.48
C GLY A 464 -9.47 -43.05 44.09
N SER A 465 -8.76 -44.15 43.70
CA SER A 465 -7.59 -44.98 44.16
C SER A 465 -7.47 -46.27 43.25
N ASP A 466 -6.40 -47.06 42.98
CA ASP A 466 -4.92 -47.06 43.10
C ASP A 466 -4.29 -48.32 42.35
N THR A 467 -2.96 -48.60 42.37
CA THR A 467 -2.18 -49.80 41.87
C THR A 467 -1.88 -49.91 40.33
N GLU A 468 -0.90 -50.63 39.73
CA GLU A 468 0.37 -51.38 40.06
C GLU A 468 1.24 -51.49 38.73
N GLY A 469 2.48 -52.03 38.56
CA GLY A 469 3.53 -52.65 39.43
C GLY A 469 4.77 -53.23 38.64
N ASP A 470 5.94 -52.57 38.67
CA ASP A 470 7.26 -52.88 37.99
C ASP A 470 7.18 -53.40 36.52
N VAL A 471 7.90 -54.36 35.89
CA VAL A 471 8.95 -55.37 36.19
C VAL A 471 10.09 -55.29 35.11
N ARG A 472 11.29 -55.89 35.32
CA ARG A 472 12.54 -55.55 34.56
C ARG A 472 13.41 -56.75 34.11
N LEU A 473 14.37 -56.50 33.20
CA LEU A 473 15.74 -57.07 33.24
C LEU A 473 16.78 -56.25 32.40
N HIS A 474 18.07 -56.62 32.47
CA HIS A 474 19.27 -55.84 32.07
C HIS A 474 20.45 -56.86 31.85
N PRO A 475 21.53 -56.66 31.03
CA PRO A 475 22.27 -55.40 30.77
C PRO A 475 22.77 -55.19 29.31
N ARG A 476 23.92 -54.50 29.12
CA ARG A 476 24.59 -54.15 27.84
C ARG A 476 25.35 -55.34 27.20
N ALA A 477 25.37 -55.45 25.85
CA ALA A 477 26.55 -55.24 24.97
C ALA A 477 26.80 -56.22 23.75
N VAL A 478 26.78 -55.64 22.52
CA VAL A 478 27.56 -55.93 21.26
C VAL A 478 27.36 -57.18 20.32
N VAL A 479 27.62 -56.93 19.01
CA VAL A 479 27.97 -57.79 17.83
C VAL A 479 26.90 -58.59 17.02
N VAL A 480 26.28 -57.91 16.04
CA VAL A 480 26.39 -58.08 14.56
C VAL A 480 26.40 -59.48 13.86
N ALA A 481 25.63 -59.56 12.75
CA ALA A 481 25.63 -60.53 11.61
C ALA A 481 24.96 -61.92 11.86
N LYS A 482 24.55 -62.69 10.82
CA LYS A 482 24.74 -62.62 9.36
C LYS A 482 23.52 -63.20 8.59
N GLU A 483 23.38 -62.86 7.30
CA GLU A 483 22.69 -63.53 6.14
C GLU A 483 21.53 -64.56 6.34
N ALA A 484 20.59 -64.79 5.42
CA ALA A 484 19.95 -64.09 4.28
C ALA A 484 19.34 -65.16 3.34
N VAL A 485 18.05 -65.04 3.03
CA VAL A 485 17.31 -65.66 1.89
C VAL A 485 16.28 -64.59 1.49
N GLY A 486 16.07 -64.15 0.25
CA GLY A 486 16.00 -64.86 -1.04
C GLY A 486 14.52 -64.91 -1.46
N ASN A 487 14.05 -64.40 -2.60
CA ASN A 487 14.74 -63.98 -3.82
C ASN A 487 14.04 -62.82 -4.56
N LEU A 488 14.85 -62.01 -5.28
CA LEU A 488 14.64 -61.21 -6.51
C LEU A 488 13.37 -60.32 -6.68
N GLY A 489 13.45 -59.14 -7.32
CA GLY A 489 14.66 -58.43 -7.82
C GLY A 489 14.37 -57.37 -8.90
N GLY A 490 15.18 -56.28 -8.93
CA GLY A 490 15.10 -55.15 -9.88
C GLY A 490 15.24 -53.79 -9.16
N MET A 491 16.38 -53.07 -9.06
CA MET A 491 17.38 -52.58 -10.05
C MET A 491 16.76 -51.59 -11.08
N VAL A 492 17.23 -50.35 -11.38
CA VAL A 492 18.46 -49.53 -11.13
C VAL A 492 18.06 -48.02 -11.06
N ARG A 493 18.70 -46.97 -10.46
CA ARG A 493 19.73 -46.74 -9.39
C ARG A 493 20.87 -45.71 -9.72
N GLN A 494 20.58 -44.42 -9.91
CA GLN A 494 21.55 -43.26 -9.99
C GLN A 494 20.91 -41.99 -9.36
N LEU A 495 21.44 -41.33 -8.30
CA LEU A 495 22.64 -40.46 -8.14
C LEU A 495 22.46 -39.02 -8.71
N SER A 496 22.78 -37.91 -8.01
CA SER A 496 24.10 -37.59 -7.42
C SER A 496 24.17 -36.68 -6.14
N LEU A 497 25.12 -37.02 -5.27
CA LEU A 497 26.16 -36.21 -4.57
C LEU A 497 25.95 -34.88 -3.78
N ASP A 498 24.82 -34.18 -3.73
CA ASP A 498 24.75 -32.84 -3.06
C ASP A 498 24.12 -32.80 -1.64
N GLN A 499 24.03 -33.94 -0.93
CA GLN A 499 23.16 -34.05 0.26
C GLN A 499 23.80 -34.65 1.55
N PHE A 500 25.09 -34.36 1.83
CA PHE A 500 25.78 -35.01 2.97
C PHE A 500 26.64 -34.13 3.92
N GLU A 501 26.80 -32.82 3.72
CA GLU A 501 27.58 -31.97 4.65
C GLU A 501 26.78 -31.58 5.91
N ASN A 502 26.44 -32.58 6.72
CA ASN A 502 25.74 -32.45 7.99
C ASN A 502 26.71 -32.59 9.18
N GLU A 503 27.88 -31.92 9.11
CA GLU A 503 28.93 -32.02 10.13
C GLU A 503 28.70 -31.05 11.31
N SER A 504 27.58 -31.21 12.02
CA SER A 504 27.28 -30.43 13.23
C SER A 504 26.54 -31.20 14.34
N ARG A 505 27.11 -32.35 14.76
CA ARG A 505 26.78 -32.96 16.06
C ARG A 505 27.92 -32.81 17.08
N ARG A 506 27.86 -31.74 17.88
CA ARG A 506 28.55 -31.47 19.16
C ARG A 506 27.94 -30.16 19.71
N MET A 507 27.37 -30.06 20.91
CA MET A 507 27.13 -31.01 22.02
C MET A 507 25.79 -30.68 22.72
N VAL A 508 25.30 -31.52 23.63
CA VAL A 508 24.14 -31.26 24.51
C VAL A 508 24.42 -31.80 25.93
N PRO A 509 24.13 -31.02 26.98
CA PRO A 509 23.34 -31.46 28.12
C PRO A 509 22.15 -30.50 28.34
N ILE A 510 20.89 -30.95 28.30
CA ILE A 510 20.17 -31.62 29.40
C ILE A 510 20.05 -30.71 30.64
N ASN A 511 18.86 -30.12 30.81
CA ASN A 511 17.99 -30.52 31.92
C ASN A 511 16.50 -30.36 31.51
N ASN A 512 15.60 -31.14 32.12
CA ASN A 512 14.15 -31.09 31.89
C ASN A 512 13.44 -30.38 33.03
N ASP A 513 12.22 -29.88 32.77
CA ASP A 513 11.03 -30.25 33.54
C ASP A 513 9.77 -30.15 32.65
N LEU A 514 8.67 -30.80 33.07
CA LEU A 514 7.48 -31.10 32.23
C LEU A 514 6.17 -30.56 32.88
N PRO A 515 4.94 -30.93 32.42
CA PRO A 515 4.24 -30.25 31.33
C PRO A 515 2.80 -29.82 31.72
N TYR A 516 2.01 -29.27 30.80
CA TYR A 516 0.60 -29.64 30.52
C TYR A 516 -0.01 -28.79 29.35
N PRO A 517 -1.21 -29.05 28.79
CA PRO A 517 -1.37 -29.01 27.34
C PRO A 517 -2.22 -27.84 26.83
N THR A 518 -1.73 -27.15 25.80
CA THR A 518 -2.49 -26.16 25.02
C THR A 518 -2.54 -26.50 23.53
N LYS A 519 -3.61 -26.03 22.88
CA LYS A 519 -3.96 -26.39 21.50
C LYS A 519 -2.90 -25.85 20.52
N LYS A 520 -2.53 -26.66 19.52
CA LYS A 520 -1.50 -26.32 18.53
C LYS A 520 -1.94 -25.15 17.63
N PHE A 521 -1.61 -23.91 18.02
CA PHE A 521 -1.60 -22.78 17.10
C PHE A 521 -0.34 -22.83 16.22
N THR A 522 -0.53 -22.65 14.91
CA THR A 522 0.53 -22.77 13.91
C THR A 522 1.37 -21.48 13.90
N ARG A 523 2.51 -21.51 14.59
CA ARG A 523 3.49 -20.40 14.64
C ARG A 523 3.87 -19.91 13.23
N GLN A 524 3.28 -18.79 12.79
CA GLN A 524 3.64 -18.13 11.53
C GLN A 524 5.13 -17.73 11.54
N LYS A 525 5.74 -17.73 10.35
CA LYS A 525 7.13 -17.33 10.10
C LYS A 525 7.17 -15.96 9.43
N SER A 526 8.32 -15.28 9.50
CA SER A 526 8.55 -13.97 8.85
C SER A 526 8.45 -14.05 7.31
N PRO A 527 8.26 -12.91 6.60
CA PRO A 527 7.56 -12.90 5.30
C PRO A 527 8.30 -13.43 4.06
N GLN A 528 9.44 -14.11 4.20
CA GLN A 528 10.16 -14.76 3.09
C GLN A 528 9.42 -16.02 2.60
N GLY A 529 8.22 -15.83 2.05
CA GLY A 529 7.37 -16.89 1.52
C GLY A 529 5.88 -16.59 1.34
N LEU A 530 5.39 -15.34 1.45
CA LEU A 530 3.94 -15.08 1.28
C LEU A 530 3.44 -15.44 -0.13
N HIS A 531 4.13 -15.02 -1.19
CA HIS A 531 3.87 -15.47 -2.56
C HIS A 531 3.96 -17.00 -2.69
N LYS A 532 4.88 -17.66 -1.97
CA LYS A 532 5.01 -19.13 -1.97
C LYS A 532 3.88 -19.84 -1.19
N LYS A 533 3.35 -19.23 -0.12
CA LYS A 533 2.11 -19.66 0.59
C LYS A 533 0.95 -19.62 -0.39
N ILE A 534 0.79 -18.52 -1.12
CA ILE A 534 -0.29 -18.33 -2.09
C ILE A 534 -0.17 -19.33 -3.25
N ILE A 535 0.99 -19.44 -3.89
CA ILE A 535 1.24 -20.40 -4.98
C ILE A 535 0.97 -21.84 -4.51
N SER A 536 1.51 -22.28 -3.37
CA SER A 536 1.28 -23.65 -2.86
C SER A 536 -0.16 -23.92 -2.38
N THR A 537 -0.96 -22.87 -2.16
CA THR A 537 -2.38 -22.98 -1.80
C THR A 537 -3.28 -22.98 -3.03
N LEU A 538 -3.04 -22.07 -3.99
CA LEU A 538 -3.92 -21.78 -5.11
C LEU A 538 -3.51 -22.47 -6.43
N LEU A 539 -2.22 -22.61 -6.73
CA LEU A 539 -1.74 -23.19 -7.99
C LEU A 539 -1.89 -24.72 -7.96
N ARG A 540 -3.12 -25.21 -8.17
CA ARG A 540 -3.48 -26.63 -8.07
C ARG A 540 -4.30 -27.09 -9.28
N PRO A 541 -3.76 -27.07 -10.50
CA PRO A 541 -4.54 -27.24 -11.74
C PRO A 541 -5.48 -28.46 -11.74
N ARG A 542 -4.97 -29.63 -11.31
CA ARG A 542 -5.72 -30.92 -11.22
C ARG A 542 -6.69 -31.05 -10.05
N ASN A 543 -6.46 -30.27 -8.98
CA ASN A 543 -6.97 -30.57 -7.63
C ASN A 543 -7.64 -29.37 -6.96
N TRP A 544 -7.82 -28.25 -7.67
CA TRP A 544 -8.56 -27.12 -7.16
C TRP A 544 -10.05 -27.45 -6.99
N LYS A 545 -10.62 -26.94 -5.90
CA LYS A 545 -12.05 -26.97 -5.59
C LYS A 545 -12.37 -25.66 -4.87
N ALA A 546 -13.55 -25.11 -5.12
CA ALA A 546 -14.03 -23.93 -4.40
C ALA A 546 -14.01 -24.19 -2.88
N PRO A 547 -13.54 -23.23 -2.04
CA PRO A 547 -13.59 -23.37 -0.59
C PRO A 547 -15.02 -23.51 -0.07
N ALA A 548 -15.30 -24.56 0.72
CA ALA A 548 -16.62 -24.78 1.32
C ALA A 548 -16.99 -23.75 2.41
N ASN A 549 -16.01 -22.99 2.90
CA ASN A 549 -16.21 -21.78 3.68
C ASN A 549 -15.74 -20.63 2.78
N ARG A 550 -16.65 -19.71 2.42
CA ARG A 550 -16.37 -18.63 1.46
C ARG A 550 -15.28 -17.65 1.92
N ARG A 551 -14.97 -17.58 3.23
CA ARG A 551 -13.91 -16.72 3.76
C ARG A 551 -12.60 -16.90 3.02
N PHE A 552 -11.99 -15.78 2.63
CA PHE A 552 -10.69 -15.80 1.96
C PHE A 552 -9.57 -16.19 2.95
N PHE A 553 -8.54 -16.87 2.43
CA PHE A 553 -7.49 -17.51 3.26
C PHE A 553 -6.31 -16.57 3.62
N LEU A 554 -6.29 -15.37 3.03
CA LEU A 554 -5.44 -14.25 3.45
C LEU A 554 -6.27 -13.26 4.28
N ASP A 555 -5.61 -12.58 5.20
CA ASP A 555 -6.17 -11.38 5.84
C ASP A 555 -5.86 -10.11 5.01
N SER A 556 -6.41 -8.97 5.46
CA SER A 556 -6.21 -7.66 4.83
C SER A 556 -4.73 -7.25 4.82
N TYR A 557 -3.98 -7.55 5.88
CA TYR A 557 -2.54 -7.28 5.96
C TYR A 557 -1.73 -8.11 4.95
N GLU A 558 -2.01 -9.41 4.83
CA GLU A 558 -1.35 -10.27 3.83
C GLU A 558 -1.69 -9.83 2.39
N VAL A 559 -2.93 -9.40 2.11
CA VAL A 559 -3.25 -8.74 0.82
C VAL A 559 -2.47 -7.43 0.66
N GLY A 560 -2.30 -6.67 1.74
CA GLY A 560 -1.49 -5.44 1.78
C GLY A 560 -0.05 -5.63 1.36
N GLU A 561 0.64 -6.58 1.99
CA GLU A 561 2.03 -6.95 1.69
C GLU A 561 2.17 -7.52 0.26
N LEU A 562 1.21 -8.34 -0.19
CA LEU A 562 1.21 -8.90 -1.55
C LEU A 562 1.12 -7.79 -2.61
N CYS A 563 0.18 -6.87 -2.44
CA CYS A 563 0.01 -5.75 -3.35
C CYS A 563 1.23 -4.81 -3.31
N TYR A 564 1.79 -4.51 -2.12
CA TYR A 564 3.01 -3.71 -2.04
C TYR A 564 4.18 -4.36 -2.79
N ALA A 565 4.42 -5.66 -2.59
CA ALA A 565 5.51 -6.37 -3.25
C ALA A 565 5.37 -6.41 -4.79
N ALA A 566 4.15 -6.62 -5.32
CA ALA A 566 3.92 -6.62 -6.77
C ALA A 566 3.97 -5.21 -7.37
N GLU A 567 3.46 -4.20 -6.66
CA GLU A 567 3.51 -2.79 -7.06
C GLU A 567 4.96 -2.29 -7.22
N GLN A 568 5.90 -2.71 -6.34
CA GLN A 568 7.31 -2.38 -6.50
C GLN A 568 7.93 -2.96 -7.80
N ILE A 569 7.34 -4.00 -8.40
CA ILE A 569 7.76 -4.53 -9.71
C ILE A 569 7.15 -3.68 -10.82
N PHE A 570 5.83 -3.48 -10.80
CA PHE A 570 5.11 -2.71 -11.83
C PHE A 570 5.57 -1.25 -11.94
N MET A 571 6.03 -0.63 -10.85
CA MET A 571 6.64 0.70 -10.83
C MET A 571 7.90 0.83 -11.72
N HIS A 572 8.63 -0.27 -11.96
CA HIS A 572 9.89 -0.27 -12.70
C HIS A 572 9.77 -0.92 -14.09
N GLU A 573 8.72 -1.70 -14.35
CA GLU A 573 8.37 -2.13 -15.70
C GLU A 573 7.94 -0.93 -16.59
N PRO A 574 8.23 -0.94 -17.91
CA PRO A 574 7.79 0.11 -18.82
C PRO A 574 6.28 0.03 -19.09
N THR A 575 5.66 1.16 -19.47
CA THR A 575 4.20 1.20 -19.76
C THR A 575 3.80 0.32 -20.96
N VAL A 576 4.73 0.08 -21.89
CA VAL A 576 4.63 -0.96 -22.93
C VAL A 576 5.74 -1.99 -22.72
N LEU A 577 5.36 -3.17 -22.23
CA LEU A 577 6.31 -4.27 -21.97
C LEU A 577 6.99 -4.74 -23.25
N GLN A 578 8.29 -5.08 -23.19
CA GLN A 578 9.08 -5.49 -24.35
C GLN A 578 9.39 -6.99 -24.24
N LEU A 579 8.55 -7.83 -24.84
CA LEU A 579 8.56 -9.28 -24.63
C LEU A 579 9.19 -10.05 -25.80
N LYS A 580 9.57 -11.30 -25.55
CA LYS A 580 10.15 -12.22 -26.55
C LYS A 580 9.24 -13.42 -26.78
N ALA A 581 9.54 -14.19 -27.82
CA ALA A 581 8.90 -15.47 -28.08
C ALA A 581 9.77 -16.64 -27.57
N PRO A 582 9.17 -17.70 -27.00
CA PRO A 582 7.74 -17.99 -26.99
C PRO A 582 7.01 -17.44 -25.75
N VAL A 583 5.72 -17.14 -25.90
CA VAL A 583 4.85 -16.64 -24.83
C VAL A 583 3.43 -17.21 -24.98
N LYS A 584 2.77 -17.51 -23.86
CA LYS A 584 1.33 -17.81 -23.78
C LYS A 584 0.59 -16.52 -23.47
N VAL A 585 -0.40 -16.17 -24.29
CA VAL A 585 -1.28 -15.02 -24.09
C VAL A 585 -2.65 -15.49 -23.59
N PHE A 586 -3.15 -14.86 -22.52
CA PHE A 586 -4.45 -15.11 -21.88
C PHE A 586 -5.30 -13.84 -21.96
N GLY A 587 -6.56 -13.96 -22.36
CA GLY A 587 -7.56 -12.89 -22.30
C GLY A 587 -8.28 -12.85 -20.95
N ASP A 588 -9.47 -12.26 -20.95
CA ASP A 588 -10.30 -12.01 -19.77
C ASP A 588 -10.49 -13.28 -18.90
N LEU A 589 -10.37 -13.11 -17.58
CA LEU A 589 -10.49 -14.19 -16.59
C LEU A 589 -11.65 -14.00 -15.61
N HIS A 590 -12.02 -12.77 -15.28
CA HIS A 590 -13.25 -12.41 -14.59
C HIS A 590 -13.61 -13.30 -13.39
N GLY A 591 -12.68 -13.50 -12.45
CA GLY A 591 -12.91 -14.34 -11.27
C GLY A 591 -13.29 -15.81 -11.55
N GLN A 592 -13.18 -16.32 -12.79
CA GLN A 592 -13.42 -17.71 -13.16
C GLN A 592 -12.17 -18.57 -12.91
N PHE A 593 -11.71 -18.58 -11.65
CA PHE A 593 -10.47 -19.25 -11.23
C PHE A 593 -10.41 -20.74 -11.62
N GLY A 594 -11.55 -21.43 -11.64
CA GLY A 594 -11.65 -22.81 -12.11
C GLY A 594 -11.20 -22.99 -13.56
N ASP A 595 -11.48 -22.04 -14.45
CA ASP A 595 -11.06 -22.08 -15.85
C ASP A 595 -9.58 -21.76 -16.01
N LEU A 596 -9.04 -20.83 -15.21
CA LEU A 596 -7.59 -20.60 -15.12
C LEU A 596 -6.86 -21.90 -14.71
N MET A 597 -7.39 -22.64 -13.73
CA MET A 597 -6.82 -23.94 -13.32
C MET A 597 -6.94 -25.01 -14.42
N ARG A 598 -8.03 -25.04 -15.19
CA ARG A 598 -8.21 -25.96 -16.32
C ARG A 598 -7.23 -25.66 -17.47
N LEU A 599 -7.07 -24.39 -17.85
CA LEU A 599 -6.09 -23.94 -18.83
C LEU A 599 -4.66 -24.29 -18.41
N PHE A 600 -4.35 -24.13 -17.12
CA PHE A 600 -3.05 -24.48 -16.53
C PHE A 600 -2.77 -26.00 -16.49
N ASP A 601 -3.78 -26.86 -16.38
CA ASP A 601 -3.56 -28.31 -16.43
C ASP A 601 -3.37 -28.82 -17.86
N GLU A 602 -4.27 -28.41 -18.75
CA GLU A 602 -4.31 -28.87 -20.15
C GLU A 602 -3.13 -28.30 -20.98
N TYR A 603 -2.72 -27.05 -20.71
CA TYR A 603 -1.73 -26.31 -21.51
C TYR A 603 -0.49 -25.84 -20.73
N GLY A 604 -0.26 -26.38 -19.53
CA GLY A 604 0.94 -26.11 -18.73
C GLY A 604 0.86 -24.85 -17.88
N PHE A 605 1.48 -24.89 -16.70
CA PHE A 605 1.31 -23.93 -15.61
C PHE A 605 2.64 -23.29 -15.15
N PRO A 606 2.61 -22.04 -14.65
CA PRO A 606 3.81 -21.28 -14.33
C PRO A 606 4.48 -21.78 -13.04
N SER A 607 5.28 -22.84 -13.17
CA SER A 607 6.17 -23.37 -12.13
C SER A 607 7.34 -24.13 -12.76
N THR A 608 8.38 -24.43 -11.98
CA THR A 608 9.53 -25.25 -12.40
C THR A 608 9.19 -26.72 -12.70
N ALA A 609 8.00 -27.19 -12.32
CA ALA A 609 7.46 -28.51 -12.68
C ALA A 609 6.44 -28.45 -13.84
N GLY A 610 6.05 -27.24 -14.25
CA GLY A 610 5.39 -26.96 -15.52
C GLY A 610 6.43 -26.45 -16.53
N ASP A 611 6.16 -25.32 -17.18
CA ASP A 611 6.97 -24.84 -18.30
C ASP A 611 7.50 -23.40 -18.23
N ILE A 612 7.44 -22.75 -17.05
CA ILE A 612 7.94 -21.38 -16.83
C ILE A 612 9.43 -21.19 -17.18
N THR A 613 10.20 -22.28 -17.28
CA THR A 613 11.62 -22.25 -17.63
C THR A 613 11.91 -22.04 -19.11
N TYR A 614 10.90 -22.10 -20.00
CA TYR A 614 11.10 -21.96 -21.45
C TYR A 614 10.01 -21.22 -22.22
N ILE A 615 8.89 -20.84 -21.58
CA ILE A 615 7.81 -20.05 -22.18
C ILE A 615 7.23 -19.05 -21.18
N ASP A 616 7.11 -17.80 -21.61
CA ASP A 616 6.61 -16.70 -20.79
C ASP A 616 5.06 -16.68 -20.76
N TYR A 617 4.48 -15.95 -19.82
CA TYR A 617 3.03 -15.80 -19.61
C TYR A 617 2.64 -14.33 -19.66
N LEU A 618 1.73 -13.97 -20.57
CA LEU A 618 1.12 -12.64 -20.68
C LEU A 618 -0.39 -12.75 -20.45
N PHE A 619 -0.93 -11.95 -19.54
CA PHE A 619 -2.37 -11.82 -19.34
C PHE A 619 -2.81 -10.39 -19.71
N LEU A 620 -3.95 -10.27 -20.41
CA LEU A 620 -4.34 -9.04 -21.10
C LEU A 620 -5.21 -8.06 -20.27
N GLY A 621 -5.74 -8.48 -19.13
CA GLY A 621 -6.61 -7.67 -18.28
C GLY A 621 -7.80 -8.47 -17.75
N ASP A 622 -8.70 -7.75 -17.08
CA ASP A 622 -9.99 -8.22 -16.55
C ASP A 622 -9.85 -9.51 -15.72
N TYR A 623 -9.08 -9.39 -14.64
CA TYR A 623 -8.81 -10.45 -13.67
C TYR A 623 -9.99 -10.65 -12.70
N VAL A 624 -10.73 -9.56 -12.44
CA VAL A 624 -11.73 -9.43 -11.38
C VAL A 624 -13.13 -9.19 -11.95
N ASP A 625 -14.13 -9.09 -11.05
CA ASP A 625 -15.56 -8.93 -11.35
C ASP A 625 -16.17 -10.13 -12.09
N ARG A 626 -17.51 -10.12 -12.23
CA ARG A 626 -18.35 -11.02 -13.06
C ARG A 626 -18.39 -12.51 -12.64
N GLY A 627 -17.29 -13.09 -12.16
CA GLY A 627 -17.21 -14.41 -11.53
C GLY A 627 -17.05 -14.37 -10.01
N GLN A 628 -16.97 -15.55 -9.39
CA GLN A 628 -17.09 -15.73 -7.92
C GLN A 628 -15.76 -15.77 -7.14
N HIS A 629 -14.61 -15.81 -7.81
CA HIS A 629 -13.29 -16.06 -7.22
C HIS A 629 -12.24 -15.04 -7.72
N SER A 630 -12.61 -13.77 -7.78
CA SER A 630 -11.71 -12.67 -8.19
C SER A 630 -10.49 -12.60 -7.26
N LEU A 631 -10.69 -12.82 -5.95
CA LEU A 631 -9.61 -12.82 -4.96
C LEU A 631 -8.57 -13.91 -5.23
N GLU A 632 -8.96 -15.16 -5.50
CA GLU A 632 -8.03 -16.21 -5.88
C GLU A 632 -7.31 -15.88 -7.20
N THR A 633 -8.04 -15.37 -8.21
CA THR A 633 -7.45 -15.02 -9.52
C THR A 633 -6.35 -13.97 -9.37
N ILE A 634 -6.68 -12.79 -8.81
CA ILE A 634 -5.69 -11.71 -8.74
C ILE A 634 -4.55 -12.04 -7.77
N THR A 635 -4.82 -12.66 -6.61
CA THR A 635 -3.74 -12.97 -5.66
C THR A 635 -2.79 -14.05 -6.17
N LEU A 636 -3.27 -15.04 -6.92
CA LEU A 636 -2.37 -15.99 -7.58
C LEU A 636 -1.52 -15.31 -8.65
N LEU A 637 -2.11 -14.47 -9.51
CA LEU A 637 -1.38 -13.78 -10.57
C LEU A 637 -0.32 -12.81 -10.02
N LEU A 638 -0.63 -12.07 -8.95
CA LEU A 638 0.35 -11.23 -8.25
C LEU A 638 1.45 -12.05 -7.56
N ALA A 639 1.11 -13.18 -6.92
CA ALA A 639 2.11 -14.06 -6.32
C ALA A 639 3.06 -14.68 -7.36
N LEU A 640 2.52 -15.05 -8.53
CA LEU A 640 3.31 -15.53 -9.68
C LEU A 640 4.20 -14.42 -10.27
N LYS A 641 3.70 -13.17 -10.36
CA LYS A 641 4.52 -12.02 -10.77
C LYS A 641 5.69 -11.77 -9.82
N ILE A 642 5.53 -12.01 -8.52
CA ILE A 642 6.59 -11.84 -7.51
C ILE A 642 7.62 -12.99 -7.55
N GLU A 643 7.20 -14.23 -7.81
CA GLU A 643 8.12 -15.37 -7.94
C GLU A 643 8.87 -15.38 -9.28
N TYR A 644 8.22 -14.94 -10.36
CA TYR A 644 8.71 -15.01 -11.75
C TYR A 644 8.56 -13.67 -12.49
N PRO A 645 9.17 -12.56 -12.02
CA PRO A 645 8.94 -11.22 -12.56
C PRO A 645 9.30 -11.06 -14.04
N GLU A 646 10.30 -11.80 -14.52
CA GLU A 646 10.79 -11.77 -15.91
C GLU A 646 10.01 -12.68 -16.86
N ASN A 647 9.11 -13.55 -16.36
CA ASN A 647 8.40 -14.56 -17.15
C ASN A 647 6.87 -14.51 -17.00
N VAL A 648 6.36 -13.71 -16.06
CA VAL A 648 4.92 -13.49 -15.85
C VAL A 648 4.64 -12.00 -16.01
N HIS A 649 3.70 -11.66 -16.88
CA HIS A 649 3.41 -10.29 -17.30
C HIS A 649 1.90 -10.07 -17.23
N LEU A 650 1.49 -9.03 -16.51
CA LEU A 650 0.10 -8.59 -16.40
C LEU A 650 0.02 -7.20 -17.01
N ILE A 651 -0.91 -6.98 -17.94
CA ILE A 651 -1.30 -5.63 -18.36
C ILE A 651 -2.70 -5.29 -17.80
N ARG A 652 -3.11 -4.03 -17.90
CA ARG A 652 -4.36 -3.55 -17.30
C ARG A 652 -5.58 -3.74 -18.22
N GLY A 653 -6.67 -4.30 -17.69
CA GLY A 653 -8.00 -4.27 -18.31
C GLY A 653 -8.86 -3.09 -17.82
N ASN A 654 -10.11 -3.02 -18.29
CA ASN A 654 -11.04 -1.97 -17.85
C ASN A 654 -11.67 -2.26 -16.49
N HIS A 655 -11.74 -3.53 -16.07
CA HIS A 655 -12.18 -3.92 -14.73
C HIS A 655 -11.10 -3.70 -13.66
N GLU A 656 -9.85 -3.46 -14.03
CA GLU A 656 -8.81 -2.95 -13.12
C GLU A 656 -8.94 -1.42 -12.86
N ALA A 657 -10.17 -0.93 -12.71
CA ALA A 657 -10.52 0.45 -12.36
C ALA A 657 -11.59 0.50 -11.24
N ALA A 658 -11.42 1.41 -10.27
CA ALA A 658 -12.15 1.38 -9.00
C ALA A 658 -13.65 1.72 -9.14
N ASP A 659 -13.98 2.61 -10.07
CA ASP A 659 -15.36 2.93 -10.46
C ASP A 659 -16.08 1.73 -11.08
N ILE A 660 -15.36 0.91 -11.86
CA ILE A 660 -15.89 -0.31 -12.48
C ILE A 660 -16.02 -1.44 -11.46
N ASN A 661 -14.93 -1.81 -10.77
CA ASN A 661 -14.93 -2.97 -9.86
C ASN A 661 -15.56 -2.70 -8.48
N ALA A 662 -16.03 -1.47 -8.23
CA ALA A 662 -17.04 -1.18 -7.22
C ALA A 662 -18.44 -1.71 -7.58
N LEU A 663 -18.73 -1.90 -8.87
CA LEU A 663 -20.07 -2.13 -9.42
C LEU A 663 -20.32 -3.55 -9.95
N PHE A 664 -19.29 -4.26 -10.44
CA PHE A 664 -19.45 -5.55 -11.14
C PHE A 664 -18.98 -6.79 -10.36
N GLY A 665 -18.66 -6.64 -9.07
CA GLY A 665 -18.58 -7.74 -8.11
C GLY A 665 -17.42 -7.66 -7.12
N PHE A 666 -16.24 -7.17 -7.51
CA PHE A 666 -15.00 -7.36 -6.75
C PHE A 666 -15.01 -6.67 -5.39
N ARG A 667 -15.56 -5.45 -5.28
CA ARG A 667 -15.76 -4.78 -3.98
C ARG A 667 -16.68 -5.57 -3.05
N ILE A 668 -17.73 -6.18 -3.61
CA ILE A 668 -18.69 -6.99 -2.86
C ILE A 668 -18.03 -8.31 -2.42
N GLU A 669 -17.28 -8.95 -3.31
CA GLU A 669 -16.49 -10.16 -3.00
C GLU A 669 -15.48 -9.89 -1.86
N CYS A 670 -14.76 -8.78 -1.90
CA CYS A 670 -13.85 -8.39 -0.83
C CYS A 670 -14.59 -8.21 0.51
N ILE A 671 -15.72 -7.50 0.51
CA ILE A 671 -16.55 -7.24 1.70
C ILE A 671 -17.13 -8.53 2.28
N GLU A 672 -17.68 -9.41 1.45
CA GLU A 672 -18.28 -10.68 1.88
C GLU A 672 -17.23 -11.64 2.44
N ARG A 673 -16.11 -11.81 1.72
CA ARG A 673 -15.14 -12.87 2.01
C ARG A 673 -14.06 -12.46 3.01
N MET A 674 -13.91 -11.16 3.31
CA MET A 674 -12.95 -10.64 4.29
C MET A 674 -13.60 -9.84 5.44
N GLY A 675 -14.89 -9.50 5.34
CA GLY A 675 -15.60 -8.60 6.26
C GLY A 675 -15.52 -7.13 5.81
N GLU A 676 -16.51 -6.30 6.19
CA GLU A 676 -16.71 -4.96 5.60
C GLU A 676 -15.47 -4.05 5.60
N ASN A 677 -14.90 -3.74 6.78
CA ASN A 677 -13.75 -2.83 6.89
C ASN A 677 -12.50 -3.38 6.16
N ASP A 678 -12.19 -4.66 6.36
CA ASP A 678 -11.04 -5.33 5.75
C ASP A 678 -11.18 -5.50 4.25
N GLY A 679 -12.39 -5.78 3.78
CA GLY A 679 -12.74 -5.93 2.37
C GLY A 679 -12.66 -4.60 1.64
N ILE A 680 -13.17 -3.51 2.23
CA ILE A 680 -13.00 -2.15 1.70
C ILE A 680 -11.52 -1.76 1.65
N TRP A 681 -10.74 -2.09 2.68
CA TRP A 681 -9.29 -1.83 2.72
C TRP A 681 -8.55 -2.62 1.63
N ALA A 682 -8.80 -3.94 1.52
CA ALA A 682 -8.19 -4.82 0.52
C ALA A 682 -8.55 -4.38 -0.90
N TRP A 683 -9.83 -4.11 -1.17
CA TRP A 683 -10.32 -3.58 -2.45
C TRP A 683 -9.67 -2.24 -2.82
N THR A 684 -9.51 -1.33 -1.84
CA THR A 684 -8.81 -0.05 -2.03
C THR A 684 -7.34 -0.30 -2.38
N ARG A 685 -6.69 -1.23 -1.70
CA ARG A 685 -5.27 -1.56 -1.92
C ARG A 685 -5.01 -2.22 -3.28
N PHE A 686 -5.89 -3.10 -3.75
CA PHE A 686 -5.84 -3.64 -5.10
C PHE A 686 -5.97 -2.54 -6.15
N ASN A 687 -6.93 -1.63 -6.00
CA ASN A 687 -7.10 -0.52 -6.95
C ASN A 687 -5.93 0.47 -6.96
N GLN A 688 -5.25 0.69 -5.83
CA GLN A 688 -3.98 1.43 -5.80
C GLN A 688 -2.89 0.75 -6.66
N LEU A 689 -2.75 -0.58 -6.56
CA LEU A 689 -1.83 -1.35 -7.41
C LEU A 689 -2.24 -1.32 -8.89
N PHE A 690 -3.55 -1.44 -9.19
CA PHE A 690 -4.06 -1.47 -10.56
C PHE A 690 -3.67 -0.23 -11.37
N ASN A 691 -3.54 0.92 -10.71
CA ASN A 691 -3.08 2.16 -11.35
C ASN A 691 -1.62 2.08 -11.86
N TYR A 692 -0.81 1.17 -11.31
CA TYR A 692 0.56 0.90 -11.74
C TYR A 692 0.67 -0.18 -12.82
N LEU A 693 -0.39 -0.93 -13.15
CA LEU A 693 -0.29 -1.99 -14.17
C LEU A 693 0.16 -1.43 -15.53
N PRO A 694 1.12 -2.05 -16.23
CA PRO A 694 1.46 -1.73 -17.62
C PRO A 694 0.22 -1.78 -18.52
N LEU A 695 0.20 -0.98 -19.60
CA LEU A 695 -1.01 -0.77 -20.41
C LEU A 695 -1.01 -1.53 -21.74
N ALA A 696 0.16 -2.01 -22.19
CA ALA A 696 0.30 -2.86 -23.36
C ALA A 696 1.59 -3.71 -23.26
N ALA A 697 1.71 -4.69 -24.16
CA ALA A 697 2.94 -5.46 -24.36
C ALA A 697 3.28 -5.58 -25.85
N LEU A 698 4.55 -5.71 -26.18
CA LEU A 698 5.07 -5.76 -27.54
C LEU A 698 6.03 -6.95 -27.69
N ILE A 699 5.54 -8.02 -28.32
CA ILE A 699 6.27 -9.28 -28.52
C ILE A 699 7.11 -9.17 -29.80
N GLU A 700 8.43 -9.40 -29.68
CA GLU A 700 9.43 -9.38 -30.77
C GLU A 700 9.38 -8.12 -31.67
N LYS A 701 8.82 -7.02 -31.16
CA LYS A 701 8.57 -5.78 -31.93
C LYS A 701 7.74 -6.02 -33.20
N LYS A 702 6.82 -7.00 -33.16
CA LYS A 702 5.99 -7.44 -34.29
C LYS A 702 4.52 -7.65 -33.91
N ILE A 703 4.22 -8.08 -32.69
CA ILE A 703 2.85 -8.29 -32.21
C ILE A 703 2.63 -7.36 -31.01
N ILE A 704 1.63 -6.48 -31.09
CA ILE A 704 1.21 -5.67 -29.93
C ILE A 704 0.02 -6.34 -29.24
N CYS A 705 0.00 -6.25 -27.92
CA CYS A 705 -1.00 -6.83 -27.04
C CYS A 705 -1.57 -5.71 -26.14
N MET A 706 -2.89 -5.62 -26.04
CA MET A 706 -3.63 -4.60 -25.28
C MET A 706 -4.97 -5.18 -24.81
N HIS A 707 -5.70 -4.51 -23.93
CA HIS A 707 -7.03 -4.98 -23.51
C HIS A 707 -8.13 -4.57 -24.50
N GLY A 708 -8.35 -3.25 -24.57
CA GLY A 708 -9.28 -2.57 -25.47
C GLY A 708 -8.78 -2.59 -26.90
N GLY A 709 -8.37 -1.43 -27.44
CA GLY A 709 -7.96 -1.34 -28.83
C GLY A 709 -7.29 -0.02 -29.20
N ILE A 710 -7.17 0.25 -30.50
CA ILE A 710 -6.55 1.49 -31.02
C ILE A 710 -7.53 2.67 -31.08
N GLY A 711 -8.84 2.38 -31.05
CA GLY A 711 -9.92 3.36 -31.01
C GLY A 711 -9.77 4.51 -32.00
N ARG A 712 -10.05 5.73 -31.51
CA ARG A 712 -9.96 6.95 -32.31
C ARG A 712 -8.58 7.62 -32.28
N SER A 713 -7.86 7.55 -31.16
CA SER A 713 -6.72 8.42 -30.86
C SER A 713 -5.34 7.75 -30.95
N ILE A 714 -5.27 6.41 -30.97
CA ILE A 714 -3.99 5.69 -30.91
C ILE A 714 -3.52 5.37 -32.33
N HIS A 715 -2.54 6.14 -32.80
CA HIS A 715 -1.93 5.98 -34.12
C HIS A 715 -0.48 5.47 -34.06
N SER A 716 0.18 5.46 -32.90
CA SER A 716 1.49 4.83 -32.73
C SER A 716 1.79 4.33 -31.33
N VAL A 717 2.71 3.37 -31.20
CA VAL A 717 3.06 2.72 -29.91
C VAL A 717 3.67 3.74 -28.94
N GLU A 718 4.43 4.71 -29.45
CA GLU A 718 5.06 5.79 -28.68
C GLU A 718 4.03 6.79 -28.08
N GLN A 719 2.74 6.67 -28.42
CA GLN A 719 1.67 7.37 -27.69
C GLN A 719 1.29 6.66 -26.39
N ILE A 720 1.38 5.33 -26.34
CA ILE A 720 1.10 4.51 -25.15
C ILE A 720 2.31 4.55 -24.21
N GLU A 721 3.53 4.48 -24.74
CA GLU A 721 4.79 4.54 -23.96
C GLU A 721 4.92 5.84 -23.15
N LYS A 722 4.26 6.93 -23.57
CA LYS A 722 4.25 8.24 -22.90
C LYS A 722 3.19 8.39 -21.81
N LEU A 723 2.36 7.37 -21.58
CA LEU A 723 1.46 7.36 -20.43
C LEU A 723 2.26 7.02 -19.17
N GLU A 724 2.47 8.04 -18.33
CA GLU A 724 3.09 7.89 -17.01
C GLU A 724 2.16 7.10 -16.07
N ARG A 725 2.74 6.31 -15.17
CA ARG A 725 2.02 5.54 -14.14
C ARG A 725 2.53 5.97 -12.75
N PRO A 726 1.68 6.00 -11.71
CA PRO A 726 0.32 5.47 -11.67
C PRO A 726 -0.69 6.34 -12.42
N ILE A 727 -1.63 5.73 -13.13
CA ILE A 727 -2.67 6.43 -13.91
C ILE A 727 -4.08 5.96 -13.50
N THR A 728 -5.05 6.87 -13.54
CA THR A 728 -6.45 6.65 -13.17
C THR A 728 -7.39 7.09 -14.30
N MET A 729 -8.62 6.58 -14.33
CA MET A 729 -9.58 6.88 -15.42
C MET A 729 -10.06 8.35 -15.41
N ASP A 730 -10.10 8.98 -14.23
CA ASP A 730 -10.46 10.40 -14.05
C ASP A 730 -9.39 11.38 -14.57
N ALA A 731 -8.18 10.90 -14.89
CA ALA A 731 -7.15 11.69 -15.57
C ALA A 731 -7.53 12.10 -17.01
N GLY A 732 -8.67 11.63 -17.54
CA GLY A 732 -9.28 12.13 -18.78
C GLY A 732 -8.51 11.79 -20.07
N SER A 733 -7.52 10.89 -20.00
CA SER A 733 -6.72 10.50 -21.16
C SER A 733 -7.57 9.70 -22.15
N ILE A 734 -7.88 10.31 -23.30
CA ILE A 734 -8.61 9.65 -24.40
C ILE A 734 -7.86 8.44 -24.97
N ILE A 735 -6.53 8.44 -24.85
CA ILE A 735 -5.66 7.31 -25.21
C ILE A 735 -5.87 6.16 -24.23
N LEU A 736 -5.97 6.41 -22.92
CA LEU A 736 -6.27 5.38 -21.93
C LEU A 736 -7.68 4.82 -22.13
N MET A 737 -8.67 5.69 -22.42
CA MET A 737 -10.04 5.28 -22.72
C MET A 737 -10.09 4.37 -23.96
N ASP A 738 -9.52 4.78 -25.10
CA ASP A 738 -9.45 3.93 -26.30
C ASP A 738 -8.73 2.60 -26.02
N LEU A 739 -7.62 2.63 -25.30
CA LEU A 739 -6.75 1.47 -25.02
C LEU A 739 -7.40 0.40 -24.14
N LEU A 740 -8.39 0.78 -23.32
CA LEU A 740 -9.11 -0.13 -22.42
C LEU A 740 -10.54 -0.46 -22.87
N TRP A 741 -11.19 0.41 -23.66
CA TRP A 741 -12.63 0.31 -23.96
C TRP A 741 -13.03 0.34 -25.45
N SER A 742 -12.10 0.52 -26.39
CA SER A 742 -12.44 0.49 -27.82
C SER A 742 -12.46 -0.94 -28.37
N ASP A 743 -13.42 -1.22 -29.25
CA ASP A 743 -13.61 -2.53 -29.88
C ASP A 743 -13.40 -2.45 -31.41
N PRO A 744 -13.06 -3.55 -32.11
CA PRO A 744 -13.21 -3.62 -33.56
C PRO A 744 -14.69 -3.42 -33.97
N THR A 745 -14.94 -3.00 -35.21
CA THR A 745 -16.31 -2.96 -35.76
C THR A 745 -16.88 -4.36 -35.95
N GLU A 746 -18.21 -4.47 -36.05
CA GLU A 746 -18.95 -5.75 -36.09
C GLU A 746 -18.34 -6.82 -37.02
N ASN A 747 -17.83 -6.42 -38.19
CA ASN A 747 -17.17 -7.28 -39.16
C ASN A 747 -16.30 -6.47 -40.15
N ASP A 748 -15.46 -7.17 -40.92
CA ASP A 748 -14.50 -6.61 -41.89
C ASP A 748 -15.09 -5.74 -43.04
N SER A 749 -16.42 -5.62 -43.19
CA SER A 749 -17.03 -4.69 -44.16
C SER A 749 -17.34 -3.30 -43.59
N VAL A 750 -17.12 -3.07 -42.29
CA VAL A 750 -17.47 -1.81 -41.62
C VAL A 750 -16.20 -1.01 -41.30
N GLU A 751 -15.80 -0.15 -42.23
CA GLU A 751 -14.64 0.75 -42.10
C GLU A 751 -14.90 1.97 -41.20
N GLY A 752 -13.81 2.60 -40.75
CA GLY A 752 -13.76 3.90 -40.10
C GLY A 752 -13.91 3.86 -38.58
N LEU A 753 -14.70 4.79 -38.04
CA LEU A 753 -15.06 4.85 -36.62
C LEU A 753 -16.59 4.86 -36.47
N ARG A 754 -17.11 4.15 -35.48
CA ARG A 754 -18.53 4.17 -35.09
C ARG A 754 -18.65 4.41 -33.58
N PRO A 755 -19.79 4.94 -33.08
CA PRO A 755 -20.08 4.93 -31.65
C PRO A 755 -20.11 3.48 -31.13
N ASN A 756 -19.57 3.22 -29.94
CA ASN A 756 -19.68 1.91 -29.30
C ASN A 756 -21.01 1.81 -28.53
N ALA A 757 -21.64 0.63 -28.55
CA ALA A 757 -22.84 0.34 -27.77
C ALA A 757 -22.59 0.31 -26.25
N ARG A 758 -21.34 0.11 -25.80
CA ARG A 758 -20.98 0.08 -24.38
C ARG A 758 -21.19 1.41 -23.64
N GLY A 759 -21.13 2.57 -24.32
CA GLY A 759 -21.36 3.84 -23.62
C GLY A 759 -21.07 5.12 -24.41
N PRO A 760 -21.57 6.28 -23.92
CA PRO A 760 -21.35 7.57 -24.55
C PRO A 760 -19.87 7.94 -24.53
N GLY A 761 -19.32 8.34 -25.68
CA GLY A 761 -17.91 8.69 -25.82
C GLY A 761 -16.98 7.52 -26.15
N LEU A 762 -17.46 6.28 -26.12
CA LEU A 762 -16.70 5.11 -26.60
C LEU A 762 -16.88 4.92 -28.12
N VAL A 763 -15.92 4.24 -28.76
CA VAL A 763 -15.90 4.00 -30.22
C VAL A 763 -15.54 2.56 -30.57
N THR A 764 -16.00 2.12 -31.74
CA THR A 764 -15.44 0.96 -32.45
C THR A 764 -14.65 1.38 -33.68
N PHE A 765 -13.66 0.59 -34.08
CA PHE A 765 -12.72 0.91 -35.17
C PHE A 765 -12.66 -0.16 -36.28
N GLY A 766 -12.63 0.29 -37.53
CA GLY A 766 -12.64 -0.55 -38.71
C GLY A 766 -11.30 -1.22 -39.06
N PRO A 767 -11.32 -2.19 -40.00
CA PRO A 767 -10.13 -2.92 -40.43
C PRO A 767 -9.14 -2.03 -41.20
N ASP A 768 -9.60 -0.93 -41.78
CA ASP A 768 -8.80 0.15 -42.34
C ASP A 768 -7.83 0.74 -41.30
N ARG A 769 -8.32 1.00 -40.08
CA ARG A 769 -7.52 1.56 -38.98
C ARG A 769 -6.52 0.56 -38.43
N VAL A 770 -6.91 -0.71 -38.32
CA VAL A 770 -5.98 -1.80 -37.96
C VAL A 770 -4.85 -1.91 -38.98
N SER A 771 -5.19 -1.87 -40.28
CA SER A 771 -4.24 -1.94 -41.39
C SER A 771 -3.27 -0.75 -41.38
N GLU A 772 -3.79 0.48 -41.21
CA GLU A 772 -2.98 1.69 -41.10
C GLU A 772 -2.04 1.63 -39.89
N PHE A 773 -2.56 1.30 -38.71
CA PHE A 773 -1.80 1.21 -37.47
C PHE A 773 -0.68 0.17 -37.57
N CYS A 774 -0.97 -1.04 -38.05
CA CYS A 774 0.04 -2.09 -38.20
C CYS A 774 1.14 -1.66 -39.19
N LYS A 775 0.76 -1.10 -40.34
CA LYS A 775 1.68 -0.60 -41.37
C LYS A 775 2.58 0.52 -40.84
N LYS A 776 2.02 1.50 -40.13
CA LYS A 776 2.76 2.64 -39.56
C LYS A 776 3.76 2.20 -38.50
N ASN A 777 3.35 1.29 -37.61
CA ASN A 777 4.16 0.80 -36.50
C ASN A 777 5.05 -0.40 -36.85
N LYS A 778 5.04 -0.85 -38.12
CA LYS A 778 5.80 -2.01 -38.63
C LYS A 778 5.46 -3.33 -37.91
N LEU A 779 4.22 -3.43 -37.43
CA LEU A 779 3.65 -4.59 -36.76
C LEU A 779 2.99 -5.54 -37.77
N GLN A 780 2.74 -6.76 -37.35
CA GLN A 780 2.07 -7.81 -38.13
C GLN A 780 0.66 -8.10 -37.60
N LEU A 781 0.46 -7.97 -36.28
CA LEU A 781 -0.74 -8.41 -35.57
C LEU A 781 -1.00 -7.54 -34.32
N ILE A 782 -2.27 -7.28 -34.04
CA ILE A 782 -2.79 -6.84 -32.74
C ILE A 782 -3.45 -8.06 -32.07
N ILE A 783 -3.14 -8.33 -30.79
CA ILE A 783 -3.91 -9.25 -29.95
C ILE A 783 -4.62 -8.41 -28.88
N ARG A 784 -5.92 -8.64 -28.69
CA ARG A 784 -6.74 -7.92 -27.71
C ARG A 784 -7.77 -8.81 -27.01
N ALA A 785 -8.41 -8.32 -25.96
CA ALA A 785 -9.33 -9.09 -25.12
C ALA A 785 -10.73 -8.42 -25.04
N HIS A 786 -11.33 -8.23 -23.85
CA HIS A 786 -12.51 -7.38 -23.58
C HIS A 786 -13.86 -7.75 -24.26
N GLU A 787 -13.85 -8.59 -25.30
CA GLU A 787 -15.01 -9.05 -26.07
C GLU A 787 -15.21 -10.56 -25.89
N CYS A 788 -16.35 -10.96 -25.35
CA CYS A 788 -16.73 -12.37 -25.28
C CYS A 788 -17.08 -12.89 -26.69
N VAL A 789 -16.22 -13.77 -27.22
CA VAL A 789 -16.34 -14.40 -28.55
C VAL A 789 -16.55 -15.91 -28.44
N MET A 790 -17.38 -16.49 -29.32
CA MET A 790 -17.95 -17.83 -29.10
C MET A 790 -16.92 -18.97 -29.00
N ASP A 791 -15.85 -18.93 -29.80
CA ASP A 791 -14.78 -19.95 -29.80
C ASP A 791 -13.62 -19.59 -28.84
N GLY A 792 -13.78 -18.57 -27.99
CA GLY A 792 -12.73 -18.03 -27.11
C GLY A 792 -11.65 -17.22 -27.82
N PHE A 793 -11.61 -17.26 -29.16
CA PHE A 793 -10.83 -16.31 -29.97
C PHE A 793 -11.55 -16.01 -31.28
N GLU A 794 -11.26 -14.86 -31.88
CA GLU A 794 -11.83 -14.43 -33.16
C GLU A 794 -10.80 -13.67 -34.00
N ARG A 795 -10.93 -13.65 -35.33
CA ARG A 795 -10.05 -12.92 -36.25
C ARG A 795 -10.80 -11.76 -36.92
N PHE A 796 -10.15 -10.61 -36.98
CA PHE A 796 -10.65 -9.38 -37.61
C PHE A 796 -9.55 -8.76 -38.49
N ALA A 797 -9.94 -7.88 -39.41
CA ALA A 797 -9.05 -7.19 -40.35
C ALA A 797 -8.14 -8.16 -41.11
N GLN A 798 -8.73 -9.14 -41.79
CA GLN A 798 -8.05 -10.22 -42.53
C GLN A 798 -7.09 -11.07 -41.66
N GLY A 799 -7.24 -11.01 -40.33
CA GLY A 799 -6.36 -11.67 -39.36
C GLY A 799 -5.22 -10.79 -38.84
N GLN A 800 -5.21 -9.48 -39.14
CA GLN A 800 -4.28 -8.51 -38.53
C GLN A 800 -4.71 -8.10 -37.10
N LEU A 801 -5.90 -8.48 -36.66
CA LEU A 801 -6.32 -8.43 -35.26
C LEU A 801 -6.88 -9.78 -34.81
N ILE A 802 -6.57 -10.18 -33.58
CA ILE A 802 -7.20 -11.32 -32.88
C ILE A 802 -7.79 -10.84 -31.56
N THR A 803 -9.09 -11.08 -31.37
CA THR A 803 -9.77 -10.98 -30.06
C THR A 803 -9.59 -12.31 -29.32
N LEU A 804 -9.38 -12.28 -28.00
CA LEU A 804 -9.08 -13.43 -27.15
C LEU A 804 -9.81 -13.33 -25.80
N PHE A 805 -10.49 -14.40 -25.39
CA PHE A 805 -11.28 -14.46 -24.16
C PHE A 805 -11.05 -15.81 -23.46
N SER A 806 -10.63 -15.82 -22.20
CA SER A 806 -10.12 -17.04 -21.54
C SER A 806 -11.12 -17.73 -20.58
N ALA A 807 -12.20 -17.08 -20.19
CA ALA A 807 -13.26 -17.66 -19.34
C ALA A 807 -14.35 -18.40 -20.16
N THR A 808 -14.80 -19.59 -19.69
CA THR A 808 -15.83 -20.40 -20.39
C THR A 808 -17.24 -20.08 -19.89
N ASN A 809 -18.25 -20.13 -20.77
CA ASN A 809 -19.65 -19.79 -20.43
C ASN A 809 -19.78 -18.52 -19.56
N TYR A 810 -19.24 -17.41 -20.07
CA TYR A 810 -19.16 -16.14 -19.36
C TYR A 810 -20.50 -15.71 -18.75
N CYS A 811 -20.45 -15.25 -17.50
CA CYS A 811 -21.60 -14.90 -16.65
C CYS A 811 -22.69 -15.99 -16.56
N GLY A 812 -22.35 -17.26 -16.87
CA GLY A 812 -23.27 -18.39 -16.91
C GLY A 812 -24.19 -18.45 -18.15
N THR A 813 -24.15 -17.47 -19.05
CA THR A 813 -25.18 -17.25 -20.08
C THR A 813 -24.66 -17.18 -21.53
N ALA A 814 -23.36 -16.94 -21.72
CA ALA A 814 -22.76 -16.80 -23.05
C ALA A 814 -22.57 -18.14 -23.80
N ASN A 815 -22.35 -19.24 -23.08
CA ASN A 815 -22.00 -20.57 -23.59
C ASN A 815 -20.79 -20.60 -24.56
N ASN A 816 -19.88 -19.63 -24.42
CA ASN A 816 -18.64 -19.55 -25.19
C ASN A 816 -17.57 -20.54 -24.68
N ALA A 817 -16.66 -20.94 -25.56
CA ALA A 817 -15.37 -21.51 -25.18
C ALA A 817 -14.43 -20.42 -24.66
N GLY A 818 -13.41 -20.82 -23.89
CA GLY A 818 -12.34 -19.96 -23.40
C GLY A 818 -11.02 -20.41 -23.99
N ALA A 819 -10.21 -19.49 -24.50
CA ALA A 819 -8.97 -19.80 -25.22
C ALA A 819 -7.74 -19.05 -24.67
N ILE A 820 -6.56 -19.57 -25.03
CA ILE A 820 -5.26 -18.91 -24.92
C ILE A 820 -4.53 -19.02 -26.26
N LEU A 821 -3.58 -18.11 -26.52
CA LEU A 821 -2.75 -18.12 -27.72
C LEU A 821 -1.30 -18.46 -27.37
N VAL A 822 -0.77 -19.53 -27.94
CA VAL A 822 0.65 -19.88 -27.82
C VAL A 822 1.40 -19.26 -28.99
N VAL A 823 2.22 -18.24 -28.73
CA VAL A 823 3.08 -17.59 -29.72
C VAL A 823 4.43 -18.29 -29.73
N GLY A 824 4.74 -19.02 -30.80
CA GLY A 824 6.02 -19.72 -30.97
C GLY A 824 7.17 -18.79 -31.40
N ARG A 825 8.42 -19.25 -31.30
CA ARG A 825 9.63 -18.49 -31.68
C ARG A 825 9.67 -18.00 -33.14
N GLY A 826 8.91 -18.64 -34.03
CA GLY A 826 8.72 -18.19 -35.42
C GLY A 826 7.53 -17.24 -35.63
N LEU A 827 6.99 -16.64 -34.55
CA LEU A 827 5.75 -15.87 -34.51
C LEU A 827 4.50 -16.61 -35.03
N VAL A 828 4.55 -17.94 -35.05
CA VAL A 828 3.38 -18.79 -35.31
C VAL A 828 2.48 -18.76 -34.09
N VAL A 829 1.27 -18.22 -34.24
CA VAL A 829 0.26 -18.13 -33.19
C VAL A 829 -0.67 -19.34 -33.26
N VAL A 830 -0.73 -20.13 -32.18
CA VAL A 830 -1.54 -21.36 -32.09
C VAL A 830 -2.60 -21.20 -30.99
N PRO A 831 -3.91 -21.15 -31.32
CA PRO A 831 -4.95 -21.14 -30.31
C PRO A 831 -5.07 -22.49 -29.60
N LYS A 832 -5.44 -22.45 -28.33
CA LYS A 832 -5.70 -23.58 -27.43
C LYS A 832 -6.93 -23.25 -26.60
N LEU A 833 -7.92 -24.15 -26.53
CA LEU A 833 -9.27 -23.81 -26.09
C LEU A 833 -9.93 -24.90 -25.24
N ILE A 834 -10.61 -24.46 -24.19
CA ILE A 834 -11.46 -25.27 -23.31
C ILE A 834 -12.93 -24.89 -23.51
N HIS A 835 -13.81 -25.89 -23.51
CA HIS A 835 -15.26 -25.70 -23.63
C HIS A 835 -15.92 -25.57 -22.24
N PRO A 836 -17.15 -25.04 -22.14
CA PRO A 836 -17.94 -25.09 -20.91
C PRO A 836 -18.03 -26.51 -20.33
N LEU A 837 -18.03 -26.62 -19.00
CA LEU A 837 -18.39 -27.88 -18.34
C LEU A 837 -19.90 -28.10 -18.43
N PRO A 838 -20.39 -29.35 -18.56
CA PRO A 838 -21.82 -29.62 -18.52
C PRO A 838 -22.40 -29.25 -17.14
N PRO A 839 -23.69 -28.85 -17.07
CA PRO A 839 -24.34 -28.56 -15.79
C PRO A 839 -24.25 -29.73 -14.80
N PRO A 840 -24.13 -29.48 -13.49
CA PRO A 840 -24.13 -30.54 -12.49
C PRO A 840 -25.39 -31.42 -12.59
N LEU A 841 -25.21 -32.73 -12.71
CA LEU A 841 -26.32 -33.69 -12.62
C LEU A 841 -26.97 -33.57 -11.24
N GLN A 842 -28.25 -33.25 -11.21
CA GLN A 842 -29.00 -33.00 -9.97
C GLN A 842 -29.01 -34.24 -9.06
N SER A 843 -28.28 -34.17 -7.95
CA SER A 843 -28.41 -35.10 -6.83
C SER A 843 -29.55 -34.64 -5.90
N PRO A 844 -30.50 -35.51 -5.50
CA PRO A 844 -31.75 -35.12 -4.83
C PRO A 844 -31.61 -34.82 -3.32
N GLU A 845 -30.56 -34.09 -2.93
CA GLU A 845 -30.34 -33.62 -1.55
C GLU A 845 -29.99 -32.12 -1.55
N THR A 846 -31.02 -31.27 -1.51
CA THR A 846 -30.89 -29.82 -1.44
C THR A 846 -30.63 -29.35 0.00
N SER A 847 -29.36 -29.33 0.43
CA SER A 847 -28.96 -28.62 1.66
C SER A 847 -29.21 -27.11 1.50
N PRO A 848 -29.96 -26.44 2.42
CA PRO A 848 -30.34 -25.03 2.25
C PRO A 848 -29.17 -24.06 2.04
N GLU A 849 -28.02 -24.33 2.65
CA GLU A 849 -26.84 -23.46 2.61
C GLU A 849 -26.30 -23.23 1.19
N ARG A 850 -26.41 -24.22 0.28
CA ARG A 850 -25.92 -24.07 -1.11
C ARG A 850 -26.75 -23.11 -1.97
N VAL A 851 -27.99 -22.81 -1.58
CA VAL A 851 -28.94 -22.07 -2.43
C VAL A 851 -28.69 -20.55 -2.41
N MET A 852 -27.96 -20.03 -1.40
CA MET A 852 -27.59 -18.61 -1.36
C MET A 852 -26.27 -18.28 -2.07
N ASP A 853 -25.33 -19.23 -2.15
CA ASP A 853 -23.98 -18.96 -2.66
C ASP A 853 -23.92 -18.67 -4.17
N GLU A 854 -24.84 -19.26 -4.94
CA GLU A 854 -24.93 -19.02 -6.39
C GLU A 854 -25.63 -17.69 -6.74
N THR A 855 -26.58 -17.23 -5.91
CA THR A 855 -27.55 -16.22 -6.34
C THR A 855 -26.98 -14.82 -6.44
N TRP A 856 -26.08 -14.38 -5.56
CA TRP A 856 -25.71 -12.95 -5.50
C TRP A 856 -24.94 -12.46 -6.74
N MET A 857 -24.02 -13.27 -7.30
CA MET A 857 -23.35 -12.93 -8.56
C MET A 857 -24.21 -13.21 -9.80
N GLN A 858 -25.12 -14.18 -9.74
CA GLN A 858 -26.10 -14.38 -10.82
C GLN A 858 -27.07 -13.19 -10.90
N GLU A 859 -27.62 -12.75 -9.76
CA GLU A 859 -28.49 -11.58 -9.62
C GLU A 859 -27.76 -10.29 -10.04
N LEU A 860 -26.50 -10.08 -9.63
CA LEU A 860 -25.72 -8.92 -10.06
C LEU A 860 -25.53 -8.91 -11.59
N ASN A 861 -25.22 -10.06 -12.20
CA ASN A 861 -25.11 -10.20 -13.66
C ASN A 861 -26.47 -10.18 -14.39
N ILE A 862 -27.60 -10.38 -13.71
CA ILE A 862 -28.95 -10.19 -14.25
C ILE A 862 -29.33 -8.70 -14.24
N GLN A 863 -29.06 -7.99 -13.13
CA GLN A 863 -29.28 -6.55 -13.00
C GLN A 863 -28.32 -5.71 -13.86
N ARG A 864 -27.14 -6.26 -14.18
CA ARG A 864 -26.07 -5.65 -14.97
C ARG A 864 -25.54 -6.65 -16.00
N PRO A 865 -26.28 -6.96 -17.08
CA PRO A 865 -25.83 -7.93 -18.07
C PRO A 865 -24.45 -7.58 -18.66
N PRO A 866 -23.60 -8.59 -18.97
CA PRO A 866 -22.41 -8.34 -19.77
C PRO A 866 -22.79 -7.84 -21.17
N THR A 867 -21.86 -7.14 -21.84
CA THR A 867 -22.00 -6.83 -23.27
C THR A 867 -22.23 -8.15 -24.06
N PRO A 868 -23.26 -8.25 -24.90
CA PRO A 868 -23.59 -9.51 -25.59
C PRO A 868 -22.44 -10.08 -26.43
N THR A 869 -22.37 -11.40 -26.51
CA THR A 869 -21.43 -12.13 -27.39
C THR A 869 -21.50 -11.60 -28.82
N ARG A 870 -20.35 -11.22 -29.40
CA ARG A 870 -20.29 -10.62 -30.74
C ARG A 870 -21.00 -11.48 -31.79
N GLY A 871 -21.77 -10.84 -32.66
CA GLY A 871 -22.58 -11.50 -33.69
C GLY A 871 -23.94 -12.05 -33.21
N ARG A 872 -24.26 -12.04 -31.91
CA ARG A 872 -25.60 -12.41 -31.40
C ARG A 872 -26.52 -11.18 -31.43
N PRO A 873 -27.74 -11.27 -32.00
CA PRO A 873 -28.65 -10.12 -32.05
C PRO A 873 -29.11 -9.70 -30.65
N GLN A 874 -29.14 -8.40 -30.40
CA GLN A 874 -29.75 -7.82 -29.20
C GLN A 874 -31.28 -8.02 -29.24
N PRO A 875 -31.94 -8.25 -28.09
CA PRO A 875 -33.38 -8.02 -27.96
C PRO A 875 -33.71 -6.54 -28.22
N ASP A 876 -34.89 -6.25 -28.78
CA ASP A 876 -35.34 -4.87 -29.12
C ASP A 876 -35.67 -3.98 -27.89
N LEU A 877 -35.21 -4.34 -26.70
CA LEU A 877 -35.42 -3.62 -25.43
C LEU A 877 -34.07 -3.13 -24.88
N ASP A 878 -34.11 -2.00 -24.17
CA ASP A 878 -32.98 -1.41 -23.42
C ASP A 878 -31.78 -0.84 -24.20
N ARG A 879 -32.03 -0.27 -25.40
CA ARG A 879 -31.08 0.67 -26.07
C ARG A 879 -30.79 1.98 -25.32
N GLY A 880 -31.27 2.14 -24.09
CA GLY A 880 -31.07 3.32 -23.24
C GLY A 880 -30.76 3.00 -21.78
N SER A 881 -30.43 1.74 -21.44
CA SER A 881 -30.12 1.34 -20.07
C SER A 881 -28.65 1.58 -19.70
N LEU A 882 -28.40 2.09 -18.50
CA LEU A 882 -27.06 2.20 -17.89
C LEU A 882 -26.44 0.83 -17.54
N ALA A 883 -27.16 -0.27 -17.72
CA ALA A 883 -26.77 -1.61 -17.30
C ALA A 883 -25.74 -2.32 -18.21
N TYR A 884 -25.28 -1.67 -19.29
CA TYR A 884 -24.31 -2.20 -20.28
C TYR A 884 -22.94 -1.51 -20.30
N ILE A 885 -22.72 -0.57 -19.39
CA ILE A 885 -21.39 0.01 -19.08
C ILE A 885 -20.57 -1.03 -18.31
#